data_AF-F2KPN5-F1
#
_entry.id   AF-F2KPN5-F1
#
_cell.length_a   1.000
_cell.length_b   1.000
_cell.length_c   1.000
_cell.angle_alpha   90.00
_cell.angle_beta   90.00
_cell.angle_gamma   90.00
#
_symmetry.space_group_name_H-M   'P 1'
#
loop_
_entity.id
_entity.type
_entity.pdbx_description
1 polymer ?
#
loop_
_entity_poly.entity_id
_entity_poly.type
_entity_poly.pdbx_seq_one_letter_code
_entity_poly.pdbx_strand_id
1 'polypeptide(L)'
;MKRVGVYVCSGCGIGEVIDVEKLSAKFNARVHPFLCSSEGVEMIEKDIDEGIDTIVIAACSPRVNTDVFRFEGVVVERVNLREGVAWSHESNEETQALAEDYVRMGIVKAEKTELPEGEEKVVSRTILVVGGGIAGITAAVEAAEVGYEVILVEKNPYLGGRVAQMYKYFPKLCPPYCGLEINLRRLRENRKITVFTNAEVESISGEPGNFDVTVKINPRYVTDACTACGECVKACPAERPNEFNYGMDKTKAIYLPHEMSFPMKYVIDAEYCQKNEGCKACVDACPYDAIDLAMEPKTLNLKAGAIVVATGWKPYDAGRLTNLGFGKYPDVITNVMFERLASPNGPTKGKILTHDGKPVKRIAFVQCAGSRDENHLPYCSAVCCLASLKQATYIKEQYPDAEVYICYIDVRTPSLYEDFYRKVMNEGVYLVRGKVAEVTDIAKSPEEEGKLIVRVEDTLLGKVRRIPVDMVVLATGMQPNSTGLNLKYRQGSELPTNQYGFANSNFICFPYESQRTGIYAAGCVRQPMDVATAVEDASGAVMKAIQCIELVSKGMATFPRSGDLSLPIFFLQRCTQCKRCTEECPFSALEEDERGTPILNPARCRRCGTCFGACPERIISFKNYSIDMISSMIKAIDVPEEEGKFRILGFFCENDAYPALDMAARNGYKIDTSLRVIPVRCLGSVNVVFIADALSRGIDGILLAGCKYGEDYQCHFIRGSELANRRMENVQETLQRLMLEPERVKLVELAISDYDKIPQIIEEFVEQIKQIGPNPYKGF
;
A
#
# COMPACT_ATOMS: atom_id res chain seq x y z
N MET A 1 13.78 26.35 33.69
CA MET A 1 12.52 26.93 33.17
C MET A 1 12.79 27.25 31.71
N LYS A 2 11.92 26.84 30.79
CA LYS A 2 12.10 27.12 29.36
C LYS A 2 12.08 28.62 29.10
N ARG A 3 12.89 29.08 28.14
CA ARG A 3 12.88 30.46 27.68
C ARG A 3 12.04 30.51 26.40
N VAL A 4 10.78 30.92 26.56
CA VAL A 4 9.79 30.93 25.48
C VAL A 4 9.82 32.27 24.74
N GLY A 5 10.07 32.23 23.43
CA GLY A 5 9.89 33.36 22.51
C GLY A 5 8.58 33.21 21.73
N VAL A 6 7.75 34.25 21.71
CA VAL A 6 6.49 34.27 20.96
C VAL A 6 6.62 35.22 19.78
N TYR A 7 6.23 34.75 18.60
CA TYR A 7 6.36 35.51 17.35
C TYR A 7 5.04 35.50 16.59
N VAL A 8 4.57 36.67 16.15
CA VAL A 8 3.30 36.85 15.44
C VAL A 8 3.56 37.38 14.03
N CYS A 9 3.03 36.70 13.03
CA CYS A 9 3.07 37.15 11.64
C CYS A 9 1.91 38.11 11.39
N SER A 10 2.16 39.30 10.82
CA SER A 10 1.09 40.25 10.48
C SER A 10 0.68 40.24 9.00
N GLY A 11 1.52 39.72 8.11
CA GLY A 11 1.22 39.62 6.68
C GLY A 11 0.22 38.53 6.31
N CYS A 12 -0.04 38.39 5.00
CA CYS A 12 -0.98 37.43 4.42
C CYS A 12 -2.43 37.56 4.94
N GLY A 13 -2.87 38.78 5.26
CA GLY A 13 -4.22 39.07 5.75
C GLY A 13 -4.42 38.86 7.25
N ILE A 14 -3.39 38.45 8.01
CA ILE A 14 -3.54 38.23 9.47
C ILE A 14 -3.79 39.57 10.18
N GLY A 15 -2.92 40.57 9.96
CA GLY A 15 -3.04 41.89 10.58
C GLY A 15 -4.21 42.75 10.07
N GLU A 16 -4.91 42.29 9.02
CA GLU A 16 -6.14 42.93 8.52
C GLU A 16 -7.37 42.49 9.31
N VAL A 17 -7.31 41.31 9.94
CA VAL A 17 -8.43 40.69 10.67
C VAL A 17 -8.19 40.63 12.17
N ILE A 18 -6.93 40.54 12.59
CA ILE A 18 -6.50 40.38 13.99
C ILE A 18 -5.64 41.57 14.39
N ASP A 19 -5.92 42.14 15.56
CA ASP A 19 -5.06 43.14 16.19
C ASP A 19 -3.79 42.46 16.74
N VAL A 20 -2.75 42.47 15.92
CA VAL A 20 -1.44 41.87 16.23
C VAL A 20 -0.69 42.64 17.31
N GLU A 21 -0.95 43.93 17.50
CA GLU A 21 -0.34 44.74 18.55
C GLU A 21 -0.95 44.39 19.91
N LYS A 22 -2.26 44.13 19.95
CA LYS A 22 -2.92 43.60 21.15
C LYS A 22 -2.38 42.22 21.52
N LEU A 23 -2.14 41.33 20.54
CA LEU A 23 -1.49 40.04 20.78
C LEU A 23 -0.04 40.21 21.29
N SER A 24 0.72 41.11 20.66
CA SER A 24 2.08 41.49 21.04
C SER A 24 2.14 41.92 22.51
N ALA A 25 1.30 42.87 22.91
CA ALA A 25 1.24 43.36 24.27
C ALA A 25 0.80 42.29 25.28
N LYS A 26 -0.18 41.45 24.91
CA LYS A 26 -0.74 40.42 25.81
C LYS A 26 0.23 39.26 26.07
N PHE A 27 0.97 38.84 25.05
CA PHE A 27 1.83 37.65 25.11
C PHE A 27 3.33 37.98 25.06
N ASN A 28 3.70 39.26 25.13
CA ASN A 28 5.06 39.74 24.95
C ASN A 28 5.69 39.20 23.65
N ALA A 29 4.93 39.26 22.56
CA ALA A 29 5.30 38.65 21.29
C ALA A 29 5.99 39.65 20.35
N ARG A 30 6.97 39.19 19.57
CA ARG A 30 7.55 39.99 18.49
C ARG A 30 6.70 39.89 17.23
N VAL A 31 6.43 41.01 16.58
CA VAL A 31 5.63 41.06 15.36
C VAL A 31 6.54 41.26 14.15
N HIS A 32 6.32 40.48 13.09
CA HIS A 32 6.98 40.68 11.80
C HIS A 32 5.98 40.49 10.66
N PRO A 33 6.04 41.29 9.58
CA PRO A 33 5.16 41.11 8.42
C PRO A 33 5.24 39.71 7.80
N PHE A 34 6.44 39.15 7.69
CA PHE A 34 6.65 37.85 7.06
C PHE A 34 7.67 37.04 7.87
N LEU A 35 7.22 36.27 8.86
CA LEU A 35 8.15 35.47 9.67
C LEU A 35 8.89 34.39 8.87
N CYS A 36 8.42 34.05 7.67
CA CYS A 36 9.08 33.10 6.77
C CYS A 36 10.07 33.76 5.78
N SER A 37 10.22 35.09 5.79
CA SER A 37 11.27 35.74 5.02
C SER A 37 12.63 35.56 5.70
N SER A 38 13.72 35.78 4.97
CA SER A 38 15.07 35.69 5.53
C SER A 38 15.23 36.58 6.77
N GLU A 39 14.72 37.81 6.73
CA GLU A 39 14.79 38.76 7.85
C GLU A 39 13.97 38.29 9.06
N GLY A 40 12.80 37.68 8.80
CA GLY A 40 11.96 37.11 9.85
C GLY A 40 12.60 35.90 10.54
N VAL A 41 13.28 35.05 9.76
CA VAL A 41 14.03 33.90 10.27
C VAL A 41 15.26 34.36 11.05
N GLU A 42 16.06 35.29 10.51
CA GLU A 42 17.23 35.86 11.18
C GLU A 42 16.87 36.50 12.53
N MET A 43 15.71 37.17 12.62
CA MET A 43 15.20 37.73 13.88
C MET A 43 14.97 36.63 14.94
N ILE A 44 14.39 35.50 14.52
CA ILE A 44 14.14 34.36 15.41
C ILE A 44 15.46 33.69 15.80
N GLU A 45 16.36 33.46 14.84
CA GLU A 45 17.67 32.84 15.08
C GLU A 45 18.53 33.67 16.04
N LYS A 46 18.51 34.99 15.90
CA LYS A 46 19.20 35.88 16.85
C LYS A 46 18.68 35.71 18.28
N ASP A 47 17.37 35.58 18.46
CA ASP A 47 16.78 35.37 19.78
C ASP A 47 17.11 33.96 20.32
N ILE A 48 17.23 32.95 19.45
CA ILE A 48 17.75 31.62 19.81
C ILE A 48 19.19 31.75 20.32
N ASP A 49 20.06 32.50 19.64
CA ASP A 49 21.44 32.74 20.05
C ASP A 49 21.54 33.50 21.39
N GLU A 50 20.58 34.40 21.66
CA GLU A 50 20.43 35.08 22.95
C GLU A 50 19.81 34.17 24.04
N GLY A 51 19.37 32.97 23.64
CA GLY A 51 19.07 31.85 24.50
C GLY A 51 17.60 31.40 24.56
N ILE A 52 16.73 31.89 23.68
CA ILE A 52 15.41 31.30 23.52
C ILE A 52 15.56 29.82 23.10
N ASP A 53 14.96 28.91 23.87
CA ASP A 53 15.03 27.45 23.65
C ASP A 53 13.67 26.85 23.23
N THR A 54 12.63 27.67 23.26
CA THR A 54 11.25 27.29 22.96
C THR A 54 10.58 28.42 22.19
N ILE A 55 10.02 28.13 21.03
CA ILE A 55 9.47 29.11 20.09
C ILE A 55 8.01 28.79 19.85
N VAL A 56 7.17 29.82 19.93
CA VAL A 56 5.78 29.80 19.49
C VAL A 56 5.65 30.74 18.30
N ILE A 57 5.33 30.19 17.14
CA ILE A 57 5.13 30.98 15.92
C ILE A 57 3.65 30.98 15.54
N ALA A 58 3.01 32.13 15.73
CA ALA A 58 1.61 32.37 15.40
C ALA A 58 1.50 33.01 14.01
N ALA A 59 1.20 32.18 13.00
CA ALA A 59 1.28 32.55 11.60
C ALA A 59 0.36 31.67 10.73
N CYS A 60 0.85 31.19 9.59
CA CYS A 60 0.17 30.20 8.75
C CYS A 60 0.13 28.81 9.38
N SER A 61 -0.75 27.96 8.84
CA SER A 61 -0.89 26.56 9.23
C SER A 61 0.46 25.85 9.43
N PRO A 62 0.60 24.95 10.42
CA PRO A 62 1.79 24.12 10.61
C PRO A 62 2.16 23.27 9.38
N ARG A 63 1.26 23.15 8.40
CA ARG A 63 1.46 22.41 7.15
C ARG A 63 2.09 23.26 6.04
N VAL A 64 2.38 24.53 6.31
CA VAL A 64 2.95 25.50 5.35
C VAL A 64 4.34 25.92 5.81
N ASN A 65 5.30 25.97 4.88
CA ASN A 65 6.68 26.36 5.15
C ASN A 65 7.35 25.51 6.25
N THR A 66 7.08 24.19 6.27
CA THR A 66 7.60 23.25 7.28
C THR A 66 9.12 23.25 7.35
N ASP A 67 9.79 23.49 6.23
CA ASP A 67 11.25 23.46 6.13
C ASP A 67 11.89 24.77 6.63
N VAL A 68 11.18 25.90 6.53
CA VAL A 68 11.67 27.22 6.97
C VAL A 68 11.69 27.33 8.49
N PHE A 69 10.70 26.75 9.16
CA PHE A 69 10.53 26.87 10.61
C PHE A 69 11.11 25.66 11.37
N ARG A 70 12.18 25.07 10.85
CA ARG A 70 12.91 23.98 11.51
C ARG A 70 14.21 24.53 12.09
N PHE A 71 14.22 24.71 13.41
CA PHE A 71 15.38 25.14 14.18
C PHE A 71 15.95 23.96 14.96
N GLU A 72 17.23 23.66 14.79
CA GLU A 72 17.87 22.52 15.48
C GLU A 72 17.96 22.77 17.00
N GLY A 73 17.66 21.75 17.80
CA GLY A 73 17.78 21.84 19.27
C GLY A 73 16.74 22.73 19.96
N VAL A 74 15.74 23.25 19.23
CA VAL A 74 14.74 24.19 19.76
C VAL A 74 13.34 23.62 19.62
N VAL A 75 12.51 23.76 20.66
CA VAL A 75 11.09 23.39 20.59
C VAL A 75 10.37 24.41 19.72
N VAL A 76 9.69 23.97 18.65
CA VAL A 76 8.90 24.85 17.78
C VAL A 76 7.44 24.44 17.82
N GLU A 77 6.58 25.31 18.33
CA GLU A 77 5.12 25.18 18.24
C GLU A 77 4.56 26.18 17.22
N ARG A 78 3.70 25.69 16.33
CA ARG A 78 3.11 26.46 15.23
C ARG A 78 1.63 26.69 15.51
N VAL A 79 1.24 27.95 15.65
CA VAL A 79 -0.14 28.38 15.90
C VAL A 79 -0.75 28.91 14.61
N ASN A 80 -1.86 28.32 14.18
CA ASN A 80 -2.52 28.64 12.91
C ASN A 80 -3.48 29.83 13.07
N LEU A 81 -2.97 31.04 12.87
CA LEU A 81 -3.77 32.27 12.86
C LEU A 81 -4.25 32.66 11.46
N ARG A 82 -3.69 32.10 10.39
CA ARG A 82 -4.07 32.46 9.03
C ARG A 82 -5.26 31.64 8.55
N GLU A 83 -5.06 30.36 8.23
CA GLU A 83 -6.13 29.48 7.77
C GLU A 83 -7.17 29.28 8.90
N GLY A 84 -6.72 29.04 10.13
CA GLY A 84 -7.58 28.74 11.28
C GLY A 84 -8.34 29.93 11.87
N VAL A 85 -7.95 31.17 11.53
CA VAL A 85 -8.58 32.38 12.08
C VAL A 85 -8.83 33.44 10.99
N ALA A 86 -7.80 34.13 10.50
CA ALA A 86 -7.96 35.31 9.65
C ALA A 86 -8.71 35.05 8.33
N TRP A 87 -8.42 33.94 7.65
CA TRP A 87 -9.09 33.61 6.37
C TRP A 87 -10.49 33.04 6.57
N SER A 88 -10.77 32.47 7.73
CA SER A 88 -12.05 31.80 8.03
C SER A 88 -13.10 32.70 8.69
N HIS A 89 -12.76 33.95 9.02
CA HIS A 89 -13.64 34.83 9.78
C HIS A 89 -13.56 36.29 9.29
N GLU A 90 -14.40 37.14 9.86
CA GLU A 90 -14.38 38.60 9.69
C GLU A 90 -13.79 39.25 10.95
N SER A 91 -13.28 40.47 10.83
CA SER A 91 -12.70 41.20 11.97
C SER A 91 -13.78 41.56 13.00
N ASN A 92 -13.74 40.93 14.18
CA ASN A 92 -14.61 41.24 15.32
C ASN A 92 -13.99 40.75 16.65
N GLU A 93 -14.64 41.09 17.78
CA GLU A 93 -14.13 40.73 19.12
C GLU A 93 -14.04 39.22 19.35
N GLU A 94 -14.99 38.42 18.84
CA GLU A 94 -14.97 36.96 18.97
C GLU A 94 -13.82 36.33 18.19
N THR A 95 -13.49 36.88 17.03
CA THR A 95 -12.37 36.46 16.18
C THR A 95 -11.03 36.82 16.84
N GLN A 96 -10.94 37.99 17.47
CA GLN A 96 -9.78 38.36 18.29
C GLN A 96 -9.62 37.40 19.49
N ALA A 97 -10.70 37.07 20.19
CA ALA A 97 -10.69 36.13 21.30
C ALA A 97 -10.27 34.71 20.86
N LEU A 98 -10.71 34.27 19.68
CA LEU A 98 -10.27 33.01 19.05
C LEU A 98 -8.75 33.00 18.81
N ALA A 99 -8.18 34.08 18.26
CA ALA A 99 -6.74 34.19 18.06
C ALA A 99 -5.97 34.15 19.39
N GLU A 100 -6.46 34.85 20.41
CA GLU A 100 -5.86 34.85 21.74
C GLU A 100 -5.87 33.46 22.40
N ASP A 101 -6.96 32.69 22.25
CA ASP A 101 -7.02 31.30 22.73
C ASP A 101 -6.03 30.40 22.01
N TYR A 102 -5.88 30.56 20.69
CA TYR A 102 -4.94 29.77 19.89
C TYR A 102 -3.49 30.02 20.30
N VAL A 103 -3.12 31.28 20.54
CA VAL A 103 -1.80 31.63 21.07
C VAL A 103 -1.60 31.07 22.47
N ARG A 104 -2.61 31.16 23.36
CA ARG A 104 -2.52 30.61 24.72
C ARG A 104 -2.34 29.09 24.73
N MET A 105 -3.10 28.36 23.91
CA MET A 105 -2.95 26.93 23.72
C MET A 105 -1.56 26.57 23.17
N GLY A 106 -1.06 27.34 22.20
CA GLY A 106 0.28 27.16 21.63
C GLY A 106 1.39 27.34 22.66
N ILE A 107 1.32 28.39 23.48
CA ILE A 107 2.29 28.62 24.57
C ILE A 107 2.29 27.45 25.56
N VAL A 108 1.10 27.04 26.04
CA VAL A 108 0.98 25.91 26.98
C VAL A 108 1.54 24.62 26.39
N LYS A 109 1.27 24.36 25.10
CA LYS A 109 1.80 23.19 24.41
C LYS A 109 3.32 23.24 24.27
N ALA A 110 3.89 24.40 23.92
CA ALA A 110 5.33 24.59 23.79
C ALA A 110 6.06 24.42 25.14
N GLU A 111 5.51 24.99 26.21
CA GLU A 111 6.03 24.85 27.58
C GLU A 111 6.05 23.39 28.05
N LYS A 112 5.06 22.59 27.65
CA LYS A 112 4.96 21.16 28.01
C LYS A 112 5.62 20.20 27.02
N THR A 113 6.16 20.70 25.91
CA THR A 113 6.79 19.87 24.86
C THR A 113 8.27 19.63 25.11
N GLU A 114 8.69 18.41 25.35
CA GLU A 114 10.11 18.05 25.34
C GLU A 114 10.53 17.62 23.94
N LEU A 115 11.79 17.93 23.57
CA LEU A 115 12.34 17.51 22.28
C LEU A 115 12.49 15.99 22.24
N PRO A 116 11.83 15.28 21.31
CA PRO A 116 12.08 13.87 21.11
C PRO A 116 13.46 13.66 20.49
N GLU A 117 14.16 12.66 20.97
CA GLU A 117 15.48 12.26 20.48
C GLU A 117 15.34 10.87 19.86
N GLY A 118 15.93 10.68 18.69
CA GLY A 118 16.05 9.36 18.08
C GLY A 118 17.29 8.66 18.60
N GLU A 119 17.16 7.39 18.92
CA GLU A 119 18.32 6.54 19.14
C GLU A 119 18.82 6.02 17.79
N GLU A 120 20.08 6.30 17.46
CA GLU A 120 20.73 5.66 16.32
C GLU A 120 20.83 4.15 16.56
N LYS A 121 20.44 3.37 15.55
CA LYS A 121 20.45 1.92 15.61
C LYS A 121 21.28 1.35 14.49
N VAL A 122 22.08 0.34 14.84
CA VAL A 122 22.71 -0.51 13.84
C VAL A 122 21.62 -1.34 13.17
N VAL A 123 21.34 -1.04 11.91
CA VAL A 123 20.37 -1.75 11.09
C VAL A 123 21.07 -2.55 9.99
N SER A 124 20.46 -3.65 9.59
CA SER A 124 20.83 -4.36 8.38
C SER A 124 20.53 -3.48 7.16
N ARG A 125 21.53 -3.29 6.30
CA ARG A 125 21.38 -2.65 4.98
C ARG A 125 21.04 -3.67 3.88
N THR A 126 20.59 -4.86 4.27
CA THR A 126 20.19 -5.91 3.33
C THR A 126 18.69 -5.82 3.04
N ILE A 127 18.29 -5.83 1.77
CA ILE A 127 16.89 -5.93 1.37
C ILE A 127 16.60 -7.37 0.95
N LEU A 128 15.59 -7.98 1.56
CA LEU A 128 15.07 -9.28 1.11
C LEU A 128 14.03 -9.04 0.02
N VAL A 129 14.17 -9.70 -1.12
CA VAL A 129 13.18 -9.74 -2.19
C VAL A 129 12.59 -11.14 -2.28
N VAL A 130 11.27 -11.26 -2.17
CA VAL A 130 10.54 -12.52 -2.22
C VAL A 130 9.80 -12.63 -3.55
N GLY A 131 10.28 -13.48 -4.45
CA GLY A 131 9.77 -13.69 -5.80
C GLY A 131 10.71 -13.11 -6.86
N GLY A 132 11.20 -13.98 -7.73
CA GLY A 132 12.15 -13.72 -8.83
C GLY A 132 11.50 -13.45 -10.18
N GLY A 133 10.27 -12.91 -10.21
CA GLY A 133 9.67 -12.37 -11.44
C GLY A 133 10.31 -11.05 -11.87
N ILE A 134 9.84 -10.44 -12.96
CA ILE A 134 10.41 -9.17 -13.47
C ILE A 134 10.41 -8.06 -12.40
N ALA A 135 9.36 -7.97 -11.58
CA ALA A 135 9.28 -7.01 -10.48
C ALA A 135 10.37 -7.26 -9.42
N GLY A 136 10.59 -8.52 -9.01
CA GLY A 136 11.60 -8.85 -8.01
C GLY A 136 13.03 -8.76 -8.53
N ILE A 137 13.28 -9.14 -9.79
CA ILE A 137 14.58 -8.92 -10.43
C ILE A 137 14.89 -7.42 -10.49
N THR A 138 13.92 -6.61 -10.91
CA THR A 138 14.06 -5.14 -10.93
C THR A 138 14.34 -4.63 -9.53
N ALA A 139 13.55 -5.04 -8.54
CA ALA A 139 13.74 -4.62 -7.16
C ALA A 139 15.15 -4.95 -6.63
N ALA A 140 15.66 -6.14 -6.97
CA ALA A 140 16.98 -6.55 -6.54
C ALA A 140 18.10 -5.75 -7.22
N VAL A 141 17.98 -5.52 -8.53
CA VAL A 141 18.99 -4.78 -9.29
C VAL A 141 19.02 -3.31 -8.88
N GLU A 142 17.87 -2.64 -8.83
CA GLU A 142 17.77 -1.22 -8.46
C GLU A 142 18.28 -0.96 -7.03
N ALA A 143 17.92 -1.82 -6.06
CA ALA A 143 18.42 -1.72 -4.70
C ALA A 143 19.94 -1.89 -4.60
N ALA A 144 20.48 -2.86 -5.35
CA ALA A 144 21.91 -3.16 -5.32
C ALA A 144 22.76 -2.09 -6.02
N GLU A 145 22.26 -1.50 -7.10
CA GLU A 145 22.96 -0.42 -7.84
C GLU A 145 23.05 0.88 -7.03
N VAL A 146 22.10 1.14 -6.12
CA VAL A 146 22.19 2.25 -5.16
C VAL A 146 22.89 1.86 -3.85
N GLY A 147 23.51 0.68 -3.79
CA GLY A 147 24.49 0.30 -2.76
C GLY A 147 24.00 -0.63 -1.64
N TYR A 148 22.77 -1.13 -1.68
CA TYR A 148 22.25 -2.07 -0.68
C TYR A 148 22.65 -3.50 -0.99
N GLU A 149 22.82 -4.33 0.04
CA GLU A 149 22.92 -5.78 -0.15
C GLU A 149 21.53 -6.34 -0.44
N VAL A 150 21.42 -7.36 -1.28
CA VAL A 150 20.13 -7.94 -1.63
C VAL A 150 20.17 -9.46 -1.57
N ILE A 151 19.14 -10.02 -0.97
CA ILE A 151 18.85 -11.44 -0.98
C ILE A 151 17.57 -11.64 -1.80
N LEU A 152 17.65 -12.37 -2.91
CA LEU A 152 16.48 -12.70 -3.74
C LEU A 152 16.12 -14.18 -3.56
N VAL A 153 14.91 -14.44 -3.07
CA VAL A 153 14.36 -15.79 -2.85
C VAL A 153 13.31 -16.09 -3.91
N GLU A 154 13.48 -17.19 -4.65
CA GLU A 154 12.56 -17.65 -5.70
C GLU A 154 12.21 -19.12 -5.52
N LYS A 155 10.91 -19.41 -5.50
CA LYS A 155 10.39 -20.77 -5.29
C LYS A 155 10.68 -21.71 -6.45
N ASN A 156 10.68 -21.19 -7.68
CA ASN A 156 10.99 -21.97 -8.87
C ASN A 156 12.52 -22.22 -8.97
N PRO A 157 12.94 -23.21 -9.76
CA PRO A 157 14.36 -23.44 -10.04
C PRO A 157 15.01 -22.37 -10.93
N TYR A 158 14.28 -21.30 -11.28
CA TYR A 158 14.74 -20.27 -12.22
C TYR A 158 14.07 -18.91 -11.94
N LEU A 159 14.74 -17.83 -12.34
CA LEU A 159 14.20 -16.46 -12.33
C LEU A 159 13.47 -16.12 -13.64
N GLY A 160 12.62 -15.09 -13.60
CA GLY A 160 11.92 -14.51 -14.76
C GLY A 160 10.40 -14.61 -14.68
N GLY A 161 9.88 -15.53 -13.87
CA GLY A 161 8.45 -15.71 -13.63
C GLY A 161 7.64 -15.83 -14.93
N ARG A 162 6.45 -15.22 -14.97
CA ARG A 162 5.56 -15.29 -16.14
C ARG A 162 6.12 -14.60 -17.39
N VAL A 163 7.05 -13.67 -17.23
CA VAL A 163 7.69 -12.99 -18.37
C VAL A 163 8.55 -13.96 -19.18
N ALA A 164 9.24 -14.89 -18.53
CA ALA A 164 10.01 -15.94 -19.21
C ALA A 164 9.12 -16.85 -20.07
N GLN A 165 7.83 -16.95 -19.75
CA GLN A 165 6.86 -17.78 -20.46
C GLN A 165 6.23 -17.07 -21.68
N MET A 166 6.42 -15.77 -21.87
CA MET A 166 5.81 -15.01 -22.98
C MET A 166 6.52 -15.26 -24.31
N TYR A 167 5.84 -15.03 -25.44
CA TYR A 167 6.49 -14.98 -26.75
C TYR A 167 7.00 -13.58 -27.09
N LYS A 168 6.15 -12.54 -26.95
CA LYS A 168 6.50 -11.13 -27.20
C LYS A 168 5.85 -10.21 -26.15
N TYR A 169 6.39 -9.00 -25.98
CA TYR A 169 5.77 -7.90 -25.22
C TYR A 169 4.90 -7.02 -26.11
N PHE A 170 3.81 -6.47 -25.57
CA PHE A 170 3.17 -5.29 -26.16
C PHE A 170 3.83 -4.01 -25.62
N PRO A 171 3.75 -2.87 -26.34
CA PRO A 171 3.22 -2.72 -27.70
C PRO A 171 4.30 -2.98 -28.77
N LYS A 172 5.58 -3.08 -28.37
CA LYS A 172 6.72 -3.14 -29.29
C LYS A 172 6.89 -4.48 -30.02
N LEU A 173 6.19 -5.53 -29.59
CA LEU A 173 6.30 -6.90 -30.13
C LEU A 173 7.70 -7.51 -30.04
N CYS A 174 8.52 -7.04 -29.10
CA CYS A 174 9.85 -7.58 -28.83
C CYS A 174 9.76 -8.91 -28.06
N PRO A 175 10.67 -9.87 -28.28
CA PRO A 175 10.75 -11.07 -27.45
C PRO A 175 11.06 -10.71 -25.98
N PRO A 176 10.65 -11.55 -25.00
CA PRO A 176 10.85 -11.27 -23.58
C PRO A 176 12.32 -11.08 -23.20
N TYR A 177 13.20 -11.73 -23.96
CA TYR A 177 14.64 -11.72 -23.74
C TYR A 177 15.24 -10.32 -23.83
N CYS A 178 14.71 -9.45 -24.70
CA CYS A 178 15.19 -8.08 -24.86
C CYS A 178 15.20 -7.30 -23.52
N GLY A 179 14.21 -7.51 -22.66
CA GLY A 179 14.15 -6.86 -21.33
C GLY A 179 14.68 -7.75 -20.20
N LEU A 180 14.36 -9.03 -20.23
CA LEU A 180 14.71 -9.96 -19.15
C LEU A 180 16.22 -10.26 -19.10
N GLU A 181 16.86 -10.45 -20.25
CA GLU A 181 18.29 -10.78 -20.33
C GLU A 181 19.17 -9.64 -19.82
N ILE A 182 18.81 -8.39 -20.14
CA ILE A 182 19.52 -7.19 -19.64
C ILE A 182 19.53 -7.18 -18.11
N ASN A 183 18.39 -7.44 -17.48
CA ASN A 183 18.27 -7.44 -16.03
C ASN A 183 18.97 -8.65 -15.40
N LEU A 184 18.91 -9.83 -16.02
CA LEU A 184 19.67 -11.00 -15.56
C LEU A 184 21.18 -10.79 -15.65
N ARG A 185 21.66 -10.08 -16.68
CA ARG A 185 23.06 -9.70 -16.82
C ARG A 185 23.48 -8.71 -15.71
N ARG A 186 22.71 -7.63 -15.52
CA ARG A 186 22.92 -6.68 -14.40
C ARG A 186 22.98 -7.41 -13.06
N LEU A 187 22.04 -8.34 -12.84
CA LEU A 187 21.99 -9.15 -11.64
C LEU A 187 23.24 -10.04 -11.48
N ARG A 188 23.66 -10.73 -12.54
CA ARG A 188 24.81 -11.65 -12.51
C ARG A 188 26.14 -10.93 -12.24
N GLU A 189 26.31 -9.74 -12.77
CA GLU A 189 27.53 -8.94 -12.61
C GLU A 189 27.58 -8.24 -11.24
N ASN A 190 26.46 -8.16 -10.53
CA ASN A 190 26.35 -7.45 -9.26
C ASN A 190 26.65 -8.36 -8.05
N ARG A 191 27.77 -8.09 -7.37
CA ARG A 191 28.24 -8.86 -6.20
C ARG A 191 27.40 -8.64 -4.93
N LYS A 192 26.54 -7.63 -4.91
CA LYS A 192 25.65 -7.33 -3.77
C LYS A 192 24.36 -8.15 -3.81
N ILE A 193 24.10 -8.91 -4.88
CA ILE A 193 22.90 -9.71 -5.04
C ILE A 193 23.23 -11.18 -4.83
N THR A 194 22.60 -11.78 -3.82
CA THR A 194 22.61 -13.23 -3.59
C THR A 194 21.26 -13.82 -3.96
N VAL A 195 21.24 -14.83 -4.83
CA VAL A 195 20.01 -15.48 -5.29
C VAL A 195 19.88 -16.89 -4.73
N PHE A 196 18.72 -17.19 -4.16
CA PHE A 196 18.31 -18.54 -3.77
C PHE A 196 17.09 -18.96 -4.60
N THR A 197 17.31 -19.90 -5.52
CA THR A 197 16.22 -20.59 -6.27
C THR A 197 15.83 -21.89 -5.58
N ASN A 198 14.68 -22.47 -5.94
CA ASN A 198 14.09 -23.60 -5.20
C ASN A 198 13.91 -23.26 -3.70
N ALA A 199 13.70 -21.98 -3.40
CA ALA A 199 13.76 -21.48 -2.05
C ALA A 199 12.46 -20.76 -1.67
N GLU A 200 11.99 -21.01 -0.46
CA GLU A 200 10.76 -20.45 0.08
C GLU A 200 11.01 -19.88 1.47
N VAL A 201 10.27 -18.83 1.81
CA VAL A 201 10.30 -18.23 3.14
C VAL A 201 9.49 -19.11 4.09
N GLU A 202 10.15 -19.68 5.08
CA GLU A 202 9.51 -20.53 6.10
C GLU A 202 8.96 -19.68 7.24
N SER A 203 9.68 -18.65 7.68
CA SER A 203 9.17 -17.69 8.65
C SER A 203 9.89 -16.35 8.60
N ILE A 204 9.17 -15.30 8.99
CA ILE A 204 9.73 -13.95 9.20
C ILE A 204 9.34 -13.48 10.60
N SER A 205 10.33 -13.01 11.36
CA SER A 205 10.14 -12.33 12.64
C SER A 205 11.07 -11.11 12.72
N GLY A 206 11.16 -10.46 13.89
CA GLY A 206 11.98 -9.26 14.07
C GLY A 206 11.28 -8.00 13.60
N GLU A 207 12.04 -6.98 13.20
CA GLU A 207 11.51 -5.63 13.02
C GLU A 207 12.15 -4.91 11.82
N PRO A 208 11.57 -3.81 11.33
CA PRO A 208 12.24 -2.95 10.36
C PRO A 208 13.67 -2.63 10.80
N GLY A 209 14.63 -2.76 9.89
CA GLY A 209 16.06 -2.66 10.18
C GLY A 209 16.71 -3.94 10.73
N ASN A 210 15.94 -4.92 11.23
CA ASN A 210 16.47 -6.14 11.83
C ASN A 210 15.45 -7.30 11.77
N PHE A 211 15.03 -7.68 10.57
CA PHE A 211 14.21 -8.87 10.34
C PHE A 211 15.06 -10.14 10.43
N ASP A 212 14.49 -11.16 11.08
CA ASP A 212 15.00 -12.53 11.08
C ASP A 212 14.16 -13.35 10.10
N VAL A 213 14.83 -13.88 9.07
CA VAL A 213 14.18 -14.59 7.97
C VAL A 213 14.74 -15.99 7.89
N THR A 214 13.87 -16.99 8.05
CA THR A 214 14.22 -18.38 7.82
C THR A 214 13.78 -18.77 6.41
N VAL A 215 14.75 -19.21 5.60
CA VAL A 215 14.53 -19.63 4.21
C VAL A 215 14.85 -21.11 4.09
N LYS A 216 13.91 -21.87 3.53
CA LYS A 216 14.10 -23.27 3.19
C LYS A 216 14.44 -23.40 1.72
N ILE A 217 15.58 -24.00 1.42
CA ILE A 217 16.03 -24.34 0.06
C ILE A 217 15.74 -25.81 -0.17
N ASN A 218 14.85 -26.11 -1.09
CA ASN A 218 14.53 -27.46 -1.54
C ASN A 218 15.68 -28.00 -2.41
N PRO A 219 15.99 -29.31 -2.29
CA PRO A 219 17.09 -29.91 -3.01
C PRO A 219 16.84 -29.84 -4.52
N ARG A 220 17.81 -29.30 -5.24
CA ARG A 220 17.85 -29.34 -6.71
C ARG A 220 18.27 -30.72 -7.22
N TYR A 221 18.96 -31.49 -6.38
CA TYR A 221 19.67 -32.73 -6.69
C TYR A 221 20.76 -32.60 -7.77
N VAL A 222 21.12 -31.36 -8.10
CA VAL A 222 22.15 -31.00 -9.07
C VAL A 222 23.01 -29.89 -8.47
N THR A 223 24.31 -30.09 -8.47
CA THR A 223 25.30 -29.20 -7.84
C THR A 223 25.76 -28.10 -8.80
N ASP A 224 26.64 -27.23 -8.30
CA ASP A 224 27.23 -26.13 -9.08
C ASP A 224 28.22 -26.60 -10.15
N ALA A 225 28.63 -27.87 -10.14
CA ALA A 225 29.46 -28.49 -11.17
C ALA A 225 28.71 -28.71 -12.50
N CYS A 226 27.39 -28.53 -12.53
CA CYS A 226 26.58 -28.74 -13.72
C CYS A 226 26.94 -27.75 -14.84
N THR A 227 27.29 -28.27 -16.00
CA THR A 227 27.61 -27.51 -17.22
C THR A 227 26.43 -27.38 -18.19
N ALA A 228 25.26 -27.88 -17.80
CA ALA A 228 24.05 -27.91 -18.62
C ALA A 228 24.20 -28.60 -20.00
N CYS A 229 25.00 -29.67 -20.10
CA CYS A 229 25.25 -30.40 -21.36
C CYS A 229 24.08 -31.27 -21.88
N GLY A 230 23.17 -31.70 -21.00
CA GLY A 230 21.93 -32.43 -21.36
C GLY A 230 22.02 -33.95 -21.46
N GLU A 231 23.18 -34.57 -21.22
CA GLU A 231 23.32 -36.04 -21.25
C GLU A 231 22.40 -36.74 -20.24
N CYS A 232 22.23 -36.13 -19.06
CA CYS A 232 21.37 -36.68 -18.01
C CYS A 232 19.88 -36.74 -18.39
N VAL A 233 19.41 -35.81 -19.24
CA VAL A 233 18.02 -35.81 -19.74
C VAL A 233 17.81 -36.97 -20.71
N LYS A 234 18.77 -37.22 -21.61
CA LYS A 234 18.70 -38.31 -22.59
C LYS A 234 18.62 -39.66 -21.91
N ALA A 235 19.31 -39.83 -20.78
CA ALA A 235 19.33 -41.06 -19.99
C ALA A 235 18.09 -41.26 -19.11
N CYS A 236 17.28 -40.23 -18.84
CA CYS A 236 16.20 -40.30 -17.87
C CYS A 236 14.97 -41.05 -18.43
N PRO A 237 14.54 -42.16 -17.80
CA PRO A 237 13.37 -42.91 -18.26
C PRO A 237 12.03 -42.27 -17.84
N ALA A 238 12.02 -41.50 -16.75
CA ALA A 238 10.82 -40.92 -16.17
C ALA A 238 10.37 -39.64 -16.90
N GLU A 239 9.07 -39.51 -17.12
CA GLU A 239 8.44 -38.35 -17.74
C GLU A 239 7.52 -37.63 -16.76
N ARG A 240 7.42 -36.31 -16.92
CA ARG A 240 6.52 -35.46 -16.16
C ARG A 240 5.82 -34.44 -17.06
N PRO A 241 4.63 -33.94 -16.67
CA PRO A 241 4.05 -32.76 -17.31
C PRO A 241 5.01 -31.58 -17.27
N ASN A 242 5.00 -30.74 -18.30
CA ASN A 242 5.83 -29.55 -18.35
C ASN A 242 5.06 -28.33 -17.82
N GLU A 243 5.26 -27.93 -16.56
CA GLU A 243 4.55 -26.79 -15.98
C GLU A 243 4.90 -25.46 -16.67
N PHE A 244 6.10 -25.34 -17.26
CA PHE A 244 6.49 -24.15 -18.04
C PHE A 244 5.59 -23.96 -19.26
N ASN A 245 5.07 -25.06 -19.81
CA ASN A 245 4.14 -25.11 -20.93
C ASN A 245 2.70 -25.43 -20.49
N TYR A 246 2.35 -25.24 -19.20
CA TYR A 246 1.02 -25.53 -18.65
C TYR A 246 0.54 -26.98 -18.88
N GLY A 247 1.48 -27.94 -18.92
CA GLY A 247 1.19 -29.36 -19.12
C GLY A 247 0.80 -29.76 -20.55
N MET A 248 0.95 -28.85 -21.54
CA MET A 248 0.64 -29.16 -22.94
C MET A 248 1.61 -30.16 -23.58
N ASP A 249 2.82 -30.28 -23.05
CA ASP A 249 3.80 -31.30 -23.40
C ASP A 249 4.40 -31.94 -22.14
N LYS A 250 5.26 -32.93 -22.36
CA LYS A 250 5.99 -33.65 -21.32
C LYS A 250 7.48 -33.35 -21.41
N THR A 251 8.15 -33.40 -20.28
CA THR A 251 9.62 -33.36 -20.17
C THR A 251 10.09 -34.49 -19.27
N LYS A 252 11.41 -34.70 -19.15
CA LYS A 252 11.94 -35.72 -18.25
C LYS A 252 11.91 -35.27 -16.79
N ALA A 253 12.02 -36.21 -15.85
CA ALA A 253 12.08 -35.90 -14.42
C ALA A 253 13.32 -35.06 -14.05
N ILE A 254 14.46 -35.30 -14.72
CA ILE A 254 15.57 -34.33 -14.74
C ILE A 254 15.44 -33.44 -15.97
N TYR A 255 15.43 -32.12 -15.78
CA TYR A 255 15.12 -31.17 -16.84
C TYR A 255 15.81 -29.82 -16.64
N LEU A 256 15.93 -29.08 -17.73
CA LEU A 256 16.29 -27.67 -17.70
C LEU A 256 14.98 -26.88 -17.80
N PRO A 257 14.70 -25.92 -16.90
CA PRO A 257 13.40 -25.23 -16.89
C PRO A 257 13.06 -24.54 -18.22
N HIS A 258 14.03 -23.84 -18.80
CA HIS A 258 13.99 -23.30 -20.16
C HIS A 258 15.42 -22.93 -20.61
N GLU A 259 15.60 -22.68 -21.90
CA GLU A 259 16.91 -22.44 -22.54
C GLU A 259 17.69 -21.21 -22.03
N MET A 260 17.01 -20.31 -21.32
CA MET A 260 17.61 -19.11 -20.72
C MET A 260 17.44 -19.08 -19.19
N SER A 261 17.31 -20.25 -18.58
CA SER A 261 17.13 -20.38 -17.14
C SER A 261 18.28 -19.69 -16.42
N PHE A 262 17.97 -18.87 -15.42
CA PHE A 262 18.95 -18.39 -14.46
C PHE A 262 18.60 -18.92 -13.06
N PRO A 263 19.48 -19.70 -12.41
CA PRO A 263 20.75 -20.19 -12.92
C PRO A 263 20.57 -21.21 -14.06
N MET A 264 21.57 -21.31 -14.94
CA MET A 264 21.58 -22.25 -16.07
C MET A 264 21.99 -23.65 -15.58
N LYS A 265 21.08 -24.32 -14.86
CA LYS A 265 21.32 -25.63 -14.23
C LYS A 265 20.10 -26.54 -14.37
N TYR A 266 20.37 -27.83 -14.54
CA TYR A 266 19.35 -28.87 -14.45
C TYR A 266 18.75 -28.93 -13.04
N VAL A 267 17.57 -29.51 -12.94
CA VAL A 267 16.85 -29.78 -11.68
C VAL A 267 16.13 -31.13 -11.82
N ILE A 268 16.04 -31.87 -10.72
CA ILE A 268 15.26 -33.10 -10.65
C ILE A 268 13.95 -32.83 -9.92
N ASP A 269 12.84 -33.16 -10.55
CA ASP A 269 11.55 -33.23 -9.91
C ASP A 269 11.44 -34.54 -9.10
N ALA A 270 11.43 -34.42 -7.78
CA ALA A 270 11.41 -35.57 -6.89
C ALA A 270 10.09 -36.36 -6.96
N GLU A 271 8.97 -35.73 -7.33
CA GLU A 271 7.66 -36.38 -7.40
C GLU A 271 7.61 -37.42 -8.51
N TYR A 272 8.22 -37.11 -9.66
CA TYR A 272 8.24 -37.98 -10.84
C TYR A 272 9.53 -38.80 -10.96
N CYS A 273 10.54 -38.54 -10.12
CA CYS A 273 11.81 -39.25 -10.15
C CYS A 273 11.69 -40.64 -9.54
N GLN A 274 12.05 -41.68 -10.30
CA GLN A 274 12.11 -43.08 -9.86
C GLN A 274 13.32 -43.40 -8.97
N LYS A 275 13.94 -42.41 -8.30
CA LYS A 275 15.10 -42.66 -7.43
C LYS A 275 14.79 -43.60 -6.26
N ASN A 276 13.54 -43.58 -5.77
CA ASN A 276 13.09 -44.46 -4.70
C ASN A 276 12.94 -45.93 -5.17
N GLU A 277 12.93 -46.16 -6.48
CA GLU A 277 12.97 -47.48 -7.11
C GLU A 277 14.42 -47.89 -7.47
N GLY A 278 15.43 -47.11 -7.05
CA GLY A 278 16.85 -47.39 -7.27
C GLY A 278 17.43 -46.84 -8.59
N CYS A 279 16.68 -46.05 -9.36
CA CYS A 279 17.15 -45.51 -10.63
C CYS A 279 18.32 -44.51 -10.47
N LYS A 280 19.43 -44.73 -11.20
CA LYS A 280 20.63 -43.87 -11.22
C LYS A 280 21.07 -43.44 -12.63
N ALA A 281 20.25 -43.69 -13.65
CA ALA A 281 20.63 -43.47 -15.05
C ALA A 281 21.16 -42.06 -15.36
N CYS A 282 20.60 -41.02 -14.74
CA CYS A 282 21.09 -39.66 -14.92
C CYS A 282 22.46 -39.42 -14.28
N VAL A 283 22.74 -40.05 -13.12
CA VAL A 283 24.01 -39.98 -12.40
C VAL A 283 25.10 -40.64 -13.24
N ASP A 284 24.86 -41.86 -13.72
CA ASP A 284 25.82 -42.61 -14.53
C ASP A 284 26.13 -41.92 -15.87
N ALA A 285 25.17 -41.16 -16.40
CA ALA A 285 25.32 -40.39 -17.63
C ALA A 285 25.98 -39.01 -17.44
N CYS A 286 26.23 -38.56 -16.20
CA CYS A 286 26.78 -37.23 -15.94
C CYS A 286 28.33 -37.24 -15.97
N PRO A 287 28.99 -36.64 -16.98
CA PRO A 287 30.46 -36.68 -17.07
C PRO A 287 31.17 -35.75 -16.06
N TYR A 288 30.42 -34.98 -15.26
CA TYR A 288 30.94 -33.98 -14.33
C TYR A 288 30.57 -34.28 -12.87
N ASP A 289 30.01 -35.45 -12.58
CA ASP A 289 29.57 -35.86 -11.24
C ASP A 289 28.68 -34.80 -10.54
N ALA A 290 27.86 -34.12 -11.32
CA ALA A 290 27.09 -32.96 -10.86
C ALA A 290 25.73 -33.33 -10.24
N ILE A 291 25.35 -34.61 -10.19
CA ILE A 291 24.04 -35.07 -9.72
C ILE A 291 24.20 -35.75 -8.36
N ASP A 292 23.47 -35.24 -7.39
CA ASP A 292 23.43 -35.75 -6.02
C ASP A 292 21.98 -36.04 -5.61
N LEU A 293 21.59 -37.31 -5.70
CA LEU A 293 20.24 -37.77 -5.35
C LEU A 293 19.97 -37.81 -3.84
N ALA A 294 21.04 -37.74 -3.02
CA ALA A 294 20.99 -37.73 -1.57
C ALA A 294 20.96 -36.30 -1.00
N MET A 295 20.99 -35.27 -1.86
CA MET A 295 20.92 -33.87 -1.45
C MET A 295 19.69 -33.61 -0.57
N GLU A 296 19.94 -33.11 0.64
CA GLU A 296 18.89 -32.76 1.61
C GLU A 296 18.49 -31.27 1.50
N PRO A 297 17.24 -30.92 1.89
CA PRO A 297 16.84 -29.53 2.05
C PRO A 297 17.77 -28.79 3.02
N LYS A 298 18.04 -27.52 2.73
CA LYS A 298 18.85 -26.65 3.59
C LYS A 298 18.01 -25.54 4.18
N THR A 299 18.21 -25.22 5.45
CA THR A 299 17.59 -24.06 6.10
C THR A 299 18.65 -22.99 6.35
N LEU A 300 18.37 -21.77 5.93
CA LEU A 300 19.22 -20.60 6.14
C LEU A 300 18.50 -19.60 7.04
N ASN A 301 19.24 -19.02 7.98
CA ASN A 301 18.78 -17.88 8.76
C ASN A 301 19.48 -16.62 8.25
N LEU A 302 18.70 -15.64 7.81
CA LEU A 302 19.15 -14.44 7.11
C LEU A 302 18.64 -13.20 7.84
N LYS A 303 19.41 -12.12 7.77
CA LYS A 303 19.05 -10.81 8.31
C LYS A 303 18.71 -9.84 7.20
N ALA A 304 17.61 -9.09 7.35
CA ALA A 304 17.20 -8.06 6.41
C ALA A 304 16.76 -6.78 7.14
N GLY A 305 16.99 -5.61 6.54
CA GLY A 305 16.48 -4.33 7.02
C GLY A 305 15.06 -4.03 6.52
N ALA A 306 14.74 -4.48 5.31
CA ALA A 306 13.41 -4.35 4.73
C ALA A 306 13.11 -5.53 3.80
N ILE A 307 11.83 -5.73 3.48
CA ILE A 307 11.36 -6.83 2.66
C ILE A 307 10.51 -6.27 1.51
N VAL A 308 10.79 -6.73 0.28
CA VAL A 308 9.99 -6.46 -0.92
C VAL A 308 9.35 -7.77 -1.38
N VAL A 309 8.02 -7.80 -1.43
CA VAL A 309 7.22 -8.97 -1.81
C VAL A 309 6.79 -8.80 -3.26
N ALA A 310 7.36 -9.61 -4.14
CA ALA A 310 7.18 -9.58 -5.59
C ALA A 310 6.74 -10.95 -6.16
N THR A 311 5.87 -11.64 -5.43
CA THR A 311 5.42 -13.02 -5.69
C THR A 311 4.52 -13.18 -6.92
N GLY A 312 4.19 -12.08 -7.62
CA GLY A 312 3.50 -12.09 -8.91
C GLY A 312 2.03 -12.50 -8.82
N TRP A 313 1.57 -13.30 -9.79
CA TRP A 313 0.16 -13.63 -10.00
C TRP A 313 -0.03 -15.05 -10.57
N LYS A 314 -1.28 -15.54 -10.50
CA LYS A 314 -1.70 -16.83 -11.08
C LYS A 314 -2.77 -16.60 -12.17
N PRO A 315 -2.70 -17.27 -13.33
CA PRO A 315 -3.79 -17.25 -14.30
C PRO A 315 -5.09 -17.76 -13.68
N TYR A 316 -6.19 -17.09 -13.99
CA TYR A 316 -7.51 -17.55 -13.56
C TYR A 316 -7.80 -18.94 -14.11
N ASP A 317 -8.36 -19.79 -13.24
CA ASP A 317 -8.73 -21.16 -13.57
C ASP A 317 -9.90 -21.20 -14.57
N ALA A 318 -9.55 -21.43 -15.83
CA ALA A 318 -10.51 -21.50 -16.93
C ALA A 318 -11.49 -22.68 -16.80
N GLY A 319 -11.18 -23.72 -16.02
CA GLY A 319 -12.07 -24.85 -15.77
C GLY A 319 -13.37 -24.45 -15.06
N ARG A 320 -13.37 -23.28 -14.39
CA ARG A 320 -14.56 -22.70 -13.75
C ARG A 320 -15.52 -22.04 -14.75
N LEU A 321 -15.07 -21.78 -15.97
CA LEU A 321 -15.85 -21.16 -17.05
C LEU A 321 -16.55 -22.25 -17.87
N THR A 322 -17.46 -22.99 -17.22
CA THR A 322 -18.07 -24.21 -17.79
C THR A 322 -18.83 -23.96 -19.10
N ASN A 323 -19.38 -22.76 -19.27
CA ASN A 323 -20.05 -22.32 -20.49
C ASN A 323 -19.09 -22.04 -21.66
N LEU A 324 -17.79 -21.85 -21.40
CA LEU A 324 -16.80 -21.52 -22.42
C LEU A 324 -15.99 -22.72 -22.91
N GLY A 325 -16.26 -23.93 -22.39
CA GLY A 325 -15.79 -25.18 -22.99
C GLY A 325 -14.32 -25.53 -22.76
N PHE A 326 -13.61 -24.84 -21.87
CA PHE A 326 -12.23 -25.19 -21.49
C PHE A 326 -12.18 -26.58 -20.85
N GLY A 327 -11.21 -27.41 -21.26
CA GLY A 327 -11.08 -28.82 -20.81
C GLY A 327 -12.08 -29.78 -21.46
N LYS A 328 -13.23 -29.29 -21.96
CA LYS A 328 -14.17 -30.09 -22.77
C LYS A 328 -13.72 -30.17 -24.22
N TYR A 329 -13.31 -29.05 -24.81
CA TYR A 329 -12.86 -28.98 -26.19
C TYR A 329 -11.34 -28.73 -26.25
N PRO A 330 -10.55 -29.56 -26.96
CA PRO A 330 -9.10 -29.42 -27.02
C PRO A 330 -8.60 -28.07 -27.57
N ASP A 331 -9.33 -27.48 -28.52
CA ASP A 331 -8.99 -26.20 -29.16
C ASP A 331 -9.56 -24.97 -28.42
N VAL A 332 -10.09 -25.15 -27.20
CA VAL A 332 -10.36 -24.04 -26.27
C VAL A 332 -9.21 -23.95 -25.29
N ILE A 333 -8.36 -22.93 -25.46
CA ILE A 333 -7.18 -22.73 -24.62
C ILE A 333 -7.18 -21.35 -23.96
N THR A 334 -6.28 -21.12 -23.00
CA THR A 334 -6.12 -19.80 -22.38
C THR A 334 -5.12 -18.94 -23.13
N ASN A 335 -5.19 -17.63 -22.96
CA ASN A 335 -4.19 -16.68 -23.47
C ASN A 335 -2.76 -16.99 -23.01
N VAL A 336 -2.56 -17.52 -21.80
CA VAL A 336 -1.21 -17.89 -21.34
C VAL A 336 -0.69 -19.17 -22.00
N MET A 337 -1.57 -20.14 -22.29
CA MET A 337 -1.22 -21.31 -23.11
C MET A 337 -0.89 -20.90 -24.54
N PHE A 338 -1.66 -19.96 -25.10
CA PHE A 338 -1.42 -19.43 -26.44
C PHE A 338 -0.03 -18.76 -26.58
N GLU A 339 0.46 -18.05 -25.56
CA GLU A 339 1.85 -17.57 -25.55
C GLU A 339 2.86 -18.70 -25.69
N ARG A 340 2.62 -19.84 -25.03
CA ARG A 340 3.50 -21.00 -25.12
C ARG A 340 3.44 -21.63 -26.51
N LEU A 341 2.27 -21.78 -27.12
CA LEU A 341 2.17 -22.27 -28.51
C LEU A 341 2.92 -21.37 -29.51
N ALA A 342 2.82 -20.05 -29.33
CA ALA A 342 3.49 -19.08 -30.20
C ALA A 342 5.00 -18.98 -29.95
N SER A 343 5.50 -19.45 -28.80
CA SER A 343 6.90 -19.33 -28.42
C SER A 343 7.78 -20.37 -29.12
N PRO A 344 8.99 -19.99 -29.63
CA PRO A 344 9.92 -20.93 -30.27
C PRO A 344 10.37 -22.08 -29.37
N ASN A 345 10.41 -21.88 -28.04
CA ASN A 345 10.71 -22.91 -27.04
C ASN A 345 9.45 -23.52 -26.40
N GLY A 346 8.30 -23.27 -27.02
CA GLY A 346 7.03 -23.87 -26.65
C GLY A 346 6.85 -25.29 -27.16
N PRO A 347 5.73 -25.94 -26.82
CA PRO A 347 5.47 -27.35 -27.15
C PRO A 347 5.40 -27.58 -28.68
N THR A 348 5.00 -26.56 -29.45
CA THR A 348 4.85 -26.62 -30.91
C THR A 348 5.96 -25.87 -31.66
N LYS A 349 7.04 -25.47 -30.96
CA LYS A 349 8.18 -24.72 -31.52
C LYS A 349 7.76 -23.47 -32.31
N GLY A 350 6.79 -22.73 -31.77
CA GLY A 350 6.28 -21.48 -32.33
C GLY A 350 5.20 -21.64 -33.41
N LYS A 351 4.83 -22.88 -33.78
CA LYS A 351 3.74 -23.12 -34.74
C LYS A 351 2.40 -23.11 -34.02
N ILE A 352 1.50 -22.22 -34.44
CA ILE A 352 0.15 -22.17 -33.89
C ILE A 352 -0.74 -23.08 -34.74
N LEU A 353 -1.15 -24.21 -34.17
CA LEU A 353 -1.92 -25.27 -34.82
C LEU A 353 -3.09 -25.67 -33.92
N THR A 354 -4.15 -26.23 -34.51
CA THR A 354 -5.20 -26.93 -33.75
C THR A 354 -4.63 -28.21 -33.12
N HIS A 355 -5.37 -28.83 -32.21
CA HIS A 355 -4.99 -30.08 -31.55
C HIS A 355 -4.72 -31.22 -32.55
N ASP A 356 -5.42 -31.22 -33.68
CA ASP A 356 -5.23 -32.15 -34.81
C ASP A 356 -4.01 -31.79 -35.71
N GLY A 357 -3.25 -30.76 -35.37
CA GLY A 357 -2.08 -30.31 -36.13
C GLY A 357 -2.39 -29.49 -37.39
N LYS A 358 -3.60 -28.98 -37.54
CA LYS A 358 -3.99 -28.17 -38.72
C LYS A 358 -3.72 -26.68 -38.49
N PRO A 359 -3.40 -25.90 -39.55
CA PRO A 359 -3.32 -24.44 -39.47
C PRO A 359 -4.64 -23.82 -38.99
N VAL A 360 -4.55 -22.83 -38.10
CA VAL A 360 -5.70 -22.09 -37.58
C VAL A 360 -6.09 -21.01 -38.59
N LYS A 361 -7.22 -21.20 -39.29
CA LYS A 361 -7.73 -20.24 -40.30
C LYS A 361 -8.74 -19.27 -39.70
N ARG A 362 -9.45 -19.68 -38.65
CA ARG A 362 -10.43 -18.84 -37.96
C ARG A 362 -10.23 -18.99 -36.46
N ILE A 363 -10.08 -17.87 -35.75
CA ILE A 363 -9.82 -17.87 -34.31
C ILE A 363 -10.66 -16.80 -33.61
N ALA A 364 -11.17 -17.12 -32.42
CA ALA A 364 -11.86 -16.16 -31.58
C ALA A 364 -11.14 -15.96 -30.23
N PHE A 365 -10.89 -14.71 -29.88
CA PHE A 365 -10.45 -14.30 -28.54
C PHE A 365 -11.66 -13.86 -27.71
N VAL A 366 -11.87 -14.52 -26.59
CA VAL A 366 -12.95 -14.20 -25.64
C VAL A 366 -12.38 -13.29 -24.57
N GLN A 367 -12.67 -11.98 -24.65
CA GLN A 367 -12.24 -11.03 -23.64
C GLN A 367 -13.00 -11.23 -22.33
N CYS A 368 -12.36 -10.80 -21.24
CA CYS A 368 -12.94 -10.84 -19.91
C CYS A 368 -13.39 -12.25 -19.48
N ALA A 369 -12.69 -13.30 -19.94
CA ALA A 369 -13.00 -14.68 -19.57
C ALA A 369 -12.71 -14.88 -18.07
N GLY A 370 -13.76 -14.81 -17.25
CA GLY A 370 -13.68 -14.85 -15.79
C GLY A 370 -13.25 -13.53 -15.13
N SER A 371 -13.12 -12.43 -15.87
CA SER A 371 -12.86 -11.07 -15.33
C SER A 371 -14.05 -10.16 -15.57
N ARG A 372 -14.23 -9.12 -14.74
CA ARG A 372 -15.44 -8.27 -14.75
C ARG A 372 -16.71 -9.14 -14.70
N ASP A 373 -16.67 -10.14 -13.82
CA ASP A 373 -17.74 -11.11 -13.63
C ASP A 373 -17.93 -11.34 -12.14
N GLU A 374 -19.12 -11.01 -11.63
CA GLU A 374 -19.47 -11.11 -10.20
C GLU A 374 -19.42 -12.55 -9.68
N ASN A 375 -19.61 -13.55 -10.55
CA ASN A 375 -19.50 -14.96 -10.17
C ASN A 375 -18.04 -15.46 -10.15
N HIS A 376 -17.10 -14.65 -10.64
CA HIS A 376 -15.70 -15.01 -10.80
C HIS A 376 -14.78 -13.88 -10.28
N LEU A 377 -14.01 -13.21 -11.14
CA LEU A 377 -13.23 -12.04 -10.74
C LEU A 377 -14.04 -10.76 -11.04
N PRO A 378 -14.52 -10.03 -10.01
CA PRO A 378 -15.36 -8.84 -10.21
C PRO A 378 -14.58 -7.61 -10.70
N TYR A 379 -13.27 -7.75 -10.96
CA TYR A 379 -12.38 -6.68 -11.38
C TYR A 379 -11.82 -6.89 -12.79
N CYS A 380 -11.27 -5.81 -13.36
CA CYS A 380 -10.54 -5.87 -14.63
C CYS A 380 -9.09 -6.32 -14.40
N SER A 381 -8.61 -7.25 -15.22
CA SER A 381 -7.23 -7.75 -15.15
C SER A 381 -6.20 -6.91 -15.92
N ALA A 382 -6.57 -5.68 -16.33
CA ALA A 382 -5.77 -4.64 -17.00
C ALA A 382 -5.12 -5.00 -18.36
N VAL A 383 -4.59 -6.21 -18.54
CA VAL A 383 -3.73 -6.58 -19.67
C VAL A 383 -4.41 -7.43 -20.73
N CYS A 384 -5.58 -8.02 -20.45
CA CYS A 384 -6.21 -9.02 -21.33
C CYS A 384 -6.47 -8.49 -22.75
N CYS A 385 -6.94 -7.25 -22.88
CA CYS A 385 -7.20 -6.63 -24.18
C CYS A 385 -5.90 -6.48 -24.99
N LEU A 386 -4.84 -5.92 -24.38
CA LEU A 386 -3.54 -5.76 -25.01
C LEU A 386 -2.89 -7.11 -25.36
N ALA A 387 -3.02 -8.09 -24.48
CA ALA A 387 -2.55 -9.44 -24.72
C ALA A 387 -3.23 -10.07 -25.94
N SER A 388 -4.54 -9.96 -26.08
CA SER A 388 -5.24 -10.50 -27.25
C SER A 388 -4.97 -9.73 -28.53
N LEU A 389 -4.83 -8.40 -28.49
CA LEU A 389 -4.39 -7.62 -29.66
C LEU A 389 -3.01 -8.07 -30.13
N LYS A 390 -2.08 -8.26 -29.20
CA LYS A 390 -0.75 -8.83 -29.47
C LYS A 390 -0.86 -10.24 -30.06
N GLN A 391 -1.65 -11.12 -29.46
CA GLN A 391 -1.81 -12.50 -29.92
C GLN A 391 -2.47 -12.60 -31.30
N ALA A 392 -3.36 -11.67 -31.64
CA ALA A 392 -3.90 -11.54 -32.98
C ALA A 392 -2.81 -11.32 -34.04
N THR A 393 -1.80 -10.48 -33.73
CA THR A 393 -0.66 -10.27 -34.64
C THR A 393 0.12 -11.56 -34.89
N TYR A 394 0.23 -12.47 -33.91
CA TYR A 394 0.94 -13.74 -34.10
C TYR A 394 0.26 -14.62 -35.15
N ILE A 395 -1.08 -14.63 -35.17
CA ILE A 395 -1.87 -15.35 -36.16
C ILE A 395 -1.74 -14.70 -37.52
N LYS A 396 -1.88 -13.37 -37.61
CA LYS A 396 -1.75 -12.64 -38.87
C LYS A 396 -0.35 -12.74 -39.47
N GLU A 397 0.69 -12.81 -38.64
CA GLU A 397 2.09 -13.05 -39.06
C GLU A 397 2.27 -14.43 -39.71
N GLN A 398 1.67 -15.49 -39.16
CA GLN A 398 1.81 -16.86 -39.69
C GLN A 398 0.81 -17.18 -40.82
N TYR A 399 -0.40 -16.64 -40.70
CA TYR A 399 -1.54 -16.89 -41.59
C TYR A 399 -2.22 -15.56 -41.92
N PRO A 400 -1.73 -14.81 -42.93
CA PRO A 400 -2.25 -13.47 -43.26
C PRO A 400 -3.75 -13.44 -43.56
N ASP A 401 -4.27 -14.49 -44.20
CA ASP A 401 -5.69 -14.63 -44.57
C ASP A 401 -6.56 -15.15 -43.43
N ALA A 402 -6.00 -15.44 -42.25
CA ALA A 402 -6.79 -15.95 -41.14
C ALA A 402 -7.78 -14.89 -40.62
N GLU A 403 -9.01 -15.32 -40.35
CA GLU A 403 -10.03 -14.49 -39.73
C GLU A 403 -9.84 -14.50 -38.21
N VAL A 404 -9.48 -13.34 -37.66
CA VAL A 404 -9.29 -13.17 -36.22
C VAL A 404 -10.45 -12.37 -35.66
N TYR A 405 -11.20 -12.96 -34.72
CA TYR A 405 -12.31 -12.35 -34.03
C TYR A 405 -11.91 -12.01 -32.59
N ILE A 406 -12.23 -10.82 -32.10
CA ILE A 406 -12.10 -10.45 -30.69
C ILE A 406 -13.48 -10.06 -30.17
N CYS A 407 -14.04 -10.91 -29.31
CA CYS A 407 -15.32 -10.68 -28.65
C CYS A 407 -15.09 -9.92 -27.35
N TYR A 408 -15.63 -8.70 -27.23
CA TYR A 408 -15.28 -7.77 -26.16
C TYR A 408 -16.47 -6.98 -25.61
N ILE A 409 -16.33 -6.46 -24.39
CA ILE A 409 -17.27 -5.49 -23.79
C ILE A 409 -16.76 -4.06 -24.08
N ASP A 410 -15.55 -3.79 -23.61
CA ASP A 410 -14.78 -2.57 -23.84
C ASP A 410 -13.34 -2.95 -24.21
N VAL A 411 -12.76 -2.28 -25.20
CA VAL A 411 -11.31 -2.37 -25.48
C VAL A 411 -10.60 -1.39 -24.55
N ARG A 412 -9.75 -1.90 -23.67
CA ARG A 412 -9.00 -1.08 -22.69
C ARG A 412 -7.53 -0.96 -23.10
N THR A 413 -7.22 0.12 -23.82
CA THR A 413 -5.88 0.49 -24.31
C THR A 413 -5.52 1.90 -23.84
N PRO A 414 -5.25 2.10 -22.54
CA PRO A 414 -5.05 3.44 -21.98
C PRO A 414 -3.77 4.09 -22.54
N SER A 415 -3.77 5.42 -22.61
CA SER A 415 -2.61 6.21 -23.05
C SER A 415 -2.13 5.80 -24.46
N LEU A 416 -0.82 5.78 -24.69
CA LEU A 416 -0.17 5.48 -25.97
C LEU A 416 -0.45 4.05 -26.48
N TYR A 417 -1.06 3.18 -25.69
CA TYR A 417 -1.48 1.86 -26.16
C TYR A 417 -2.58 1.91 -27.22
N GLU A 418 -3.29 3.03 -27.34
CA GLU A 418 -4.27 3.27 -28.40
C GLU A 418 -3.65 3.17 -29.81
N ASP A 419 -2.39 3.58 -29.99
CA ASP A 419 -1.71 3.47 -31.28
C ASP A 419 -1.44 2.00 -31.65
N PHE A 420 -1.17 1.16 -30.65
CA PHE A 420 -1.03 -0.28 -30.85
C PHE A 420 -2.36 -0.91 -31.25
N TYR A 421 -3.46 -0.51 -30.59
CA TYR A 421 -4.80 -0.91 -30.99
C TYR A 421 -5.09 -0.55 -32.46
N ARG A 422 -4.89 0.71 -32.86
CA ARG A 422 -5.10 1.16 -34.25
C ARG A 422 -4.25 0.39 -35.25
N LYS A 423 -2.99 0.11 -34.92
CA LYS A 423 -2.11 -0.71 -35.75
C LYS A 423 -2.71 -2.08 -36.01
N VAL A 424 -3.13 -2.80 -34.95
CA VAL A 424 -3.70 -4.15 -35.07
C VAL A 424 -5.03 -4.13 -35.82
N MET A 425 -5.84 -3.08 -35.66
CA MET A 425 -7.09 -2.93 -36.43
C MET A 425 -6.84 -2.82 -37.94
N ASN A 426 -5.75 -2.15 -38.35
CA ASN A 426 -5.36 -2.06 -39.76
C ASN A 426 -4.88 -3.40 -40.37
N GLU A 427 -4.63 -4.43 -39.55
CA GLU A 427 -4.27 -5.79 -39.99
C GLU A 427 -5.50 -6.67 -40.29
N GLY A 428 -6.72 -6.11 -40.26
CA GLY A 428 -7.95 -6.81 -40.62
C GLY A 428 -8.43 -7.78 -39.54
N VAL A 429 -8.42 -7.35 -38.28
CA VAL A 429 -9.00 -8.05 -37.13
C VAL A 429 -10.47 -7.62 -36.96
N TYR A 430 -11.36 -8.60 -36.74
CA TYR A 430 -12.79 -8.35 -36.52
C TYR A 430 -13.09 -8.15 -35.04
N LEU A 431 -13.65 -7.00 -34.69
CA LEU A 431 -14.17 -6.75 -33.35
C LEU A 431 -15.67 -7.07 -33.28
N VAL A 432 -16.06 -7.80 -32.25
CA VAL A 432 -17.47 -8.12 -31.98
C VAL A 432 -17.81 -7.66 -30.58
N ARG A 433 -18.62 -6.61 -30.45
CA ARG A 433 -18.94 -6.03 -29.15
C ARG A 433 -20.06 -6.81 -28.46
N GLY A 434 -19.68 -7.76 -27.62
CA GLY A 434 -20.57 -8.55 -26.78
C GLY A 434 -19.81 -9.48 -25.85
N LYS A 435 -20.40 -9.78 -24.69
CA LYS A 435 -19.93 -10.85 -23.80
C LYS A 435 -20.35 -12.20 -24.39
N VAL A 436 -19.40 -13.12 -24.55
CA VAL A 436 -19.68 -14.47 -25.08
C VAL A 436 -20.56 -15.23 -24.09
N ALA A 437 -21.67 -15.76 -24.57
CA ALA A 437 -22.61 -16.52 -23.77
C ALA A 437 -22.16 -17.97 -23.61
N GLU A 438 -21.74 -18.61 -24.71
CA GLU A 438 -21.26 -19.99 -24.70
C GLU A 438 -20.31 -20.28 -25.87
N VAL A 439 -19.50 -21.32 -25.69
CA VAL A 439 -18.78 -22.02 -26.76
C VAL A 439 -19.35 -23.43 -26.89
N THR A 440 -19.74 -23.81 -28.10
CA THR A 440 -20.37 -25.11 -28.39
C THR A 440 -19.88 -25.69 -29.71
N ASP A 441 -19.94 -27.00 -29.87
CA ASP A 441 -19.68 -27.73 -31.12
C ASP A 441 -20.98 -28.12 -31.86
N ILE A 442 -22.15 -27.72 -31.34
CA ILE A 442 -23.45 -28.00 -31.95
C ILE A 442 -23.67 -27.10 -33.16
N ALA A 443 -23.50 -27.66 -34.35
CA ALA A 443 -23.75 -27.00 -35.63
C ALA A 443 -25.26 -26.86 -35.93
N LYS A 444 -25.65 -25.72 -36.52
CA LYS A 444 -27.00 -25.40 -37.02
C LYS A 444 -27.03 -25.07 -38.50
N SER A 445 -25.87 -25.01 -39.14
CA SER A 445 -25.72 -24.81 -40.59
C SER A 445 -24.52 -25.62 -41.10
N PRO A 446 -24.45 -25.90 -42.41
CA PRO A 446 -23.31 -26.61 -43.00
C PRO A 446 -21.96 -25.92 -42.76
N GLU A 447 -21.94 -24.59 -42.62
CA GLU A 447 -20.72 -23.81 -42.36
C GLU A 447 -20.16 -23.98 -40.94
N GLU A 448 -20.98 -24.49 -40.01
CA GLU A 448 -20.62 -24.72 -38.61
C GLU A 448 -20.13 -26.15 -38.35
N GLU A 449 -20.32 -27.08 -39.29
CA GLU A 449 -19.96 -28.49 -39.11
C GLU A 449 -18.45 -28.66 -38.85
N GLY A 450 -18.11 -29.35 -37.76
CA GLY A 450 -16.73 -29.62 -37.36
C GLY A 450 -15.95 -28.39 -36.85
N LYS A 451 -16.64 -27.31 -36.45
CA LYS A 451 -16.05 -26.10 -35.86
C LYS A 451 -16.48 -25.91 -34.41
N LEU A 452 -15.76 -25.05 -33.69
CA LEU A 452 -16.23 -24.45 -32.45
C LEU A 452 -17.08 -23.23 -32.78
N ILE A 453 -18.21 -23.06 -32.10
CA ILE A 453 -19.15 -21.97 -32.34
C ILE A 453 -19.15 -21.06 -31.13
N VAL A 454 -18.67 -19.83 -31.32
CA VAL A 454 -18.75 -18.77 -30.33
C VAL A 454 -20.08 -18.06 -30.48
N ARG A 455 -20.92 -18.15 -29.44
CA ARG A 455 -22.21 -17.45 -29.40
C ARG A 455 -22.09 -16.17 -28.60
N VAL A 456 -22.40 -15.05 -29.25
CA VAL A 456 -22.27 -13.71 -28.67
C VAL A 456 -23.39 -12.83 -29.17
N GLU A 457 -23.96 -12.02 -28.28
CA GLU A 457 -24.86 -10.94 -28.69
C GLU A 457 -24.03 -9.76 -29.18
N ASP A 458 -24.10 -9.46 -30.48
CA ASP A 458 -23.44 -8.28 -31.05
C ASP A 458 -24.29 -7.05 -30.74
N THR A 459 -23.90 -6.34 -29.69
CA THR A 459 -24.64 -5.20 -29.15
C THR A 459 -24.68 -4.01 -30.11
N LEU A 460 -23.75 -3.92 -31.08
CA LEU A 460 -23.77 -2.88 -32.10
C LEU A 460 -24.75 -3.19 -33.23
N LEU A 461 -25.03 -4.48 -33.46
CA LEU A 461 -25.97 -4.94 -34.49
C LEU A 461 -27.33 -5.38 -33.93
N GLY A 462 -27.48 -5.45 -32.60
CA GLY A 462 -28.71 -5.88 -31.92
C GLY A 462 -29.11 -7.33 -32.23
N LYS A 463 -28.14 -8.22 -32.52
CA LYS A 463 -28.42 -9.61 -32.91
C LYS A 463 -27.43 -10.60 -32.31
N VAL A 464 -27.92 -11.82 -32.05
CA VAL A 464 -27.07 -12.94 -31.64
C VAL A 464 -26.31 -13.48 -32.85
N ARG A 465 -24.98 -13.48 -32.76
CA ARG A 465 -24.08 -14.06 -33.75
C ARG A 465 -23.61 -15.43 -33.29
N ARG A 466 -23.47 -16.32 -34.26
CA ARG A 466 -22.81 -17.62 -34.14
C ARG A 466 -21.57 -17.56 -35.02
N ILE A 467 -20.39 -17.62 -34.42
CA ILE A 467 -19.12 -17.43 -35.12
C ILE A 467 -18.39 -18.78 -35.11
N PRO A 468 -18.41 -19.54 -36.22
CA PRO A 468 -17.65 -20.78 -36.34
C PRO A 468 -16.16 -20.50 -36.47
N VAL A 469 -15.35 -21.14 -35.63
CA VAL A 469 -13.89 -20.97 -35.55
C VAL A 469 -13.18 -22.33 -35.34
N ASP A 470 -11.89 -22.36 -35.67
CA ASP A 470 -11.03 -23.53 -35.45
C ASP A 470 -10.50 -23.57 -34.01
N MET A 471 -10.31 -22.40 -33.39
CA MET A 471 -9.72 -22.27 -32.07
C MET A 471 -10.37 -21.12 -31.31
N VAL A 472 -10.50 -21.29 -29.98
CA VAL A 472 -10.94 -20.24 -29.07
C VAL A 472 -9.87 -20.00 -28.03
N VAL A 473 -9.51 -18.73 -27.84
CA VAL A 473 -8.56 -18.30 -26.82
C VAL A 473 -9.31 -17.51 -25.75
N LEU A 474 -9.36 -18.07 -24.54
CA LEU A 474 -9.93 -17.42 -23.37
C LEU A 474 -8.91 -16.45 -22.79
N ALA A 475 -9.20 -15.14 -22.87
CA ALA A 475 -8.35 -14.12 -22.26
C ALA A 475 -8.62 -14.07 -20.74
N THR A 476 -8.05 -15.03 -20.02
CA THR A 476 -8.27 -15.19 -18.60
C THR A 476 -7.54 -14.14 -17.78
N GLY A 477 -8.11 -13.85 -16.60
CA GLY A 477 -7.62 -12.80 -15.71
C GLY A 477 -6.41 -13.16 -14.86
N MET A 478 -5.91 -12.17 -14.12
CA MET A 478 -4.84 -12.33 -13.14
C MET A 478 -5.42 -12.49 -11.74
N GLN A 479 -5.10 -13.59 -11.06
CA GLN A 479 -5.40 -13.79 -9.64
C GLN A 479 -4.21 -13.40 -8.77
N PRO A 480 -4.45 -12.86 -7.56
CA PRO A 480 -3.40 -12.49 -6.62
C PRO A 480 -2.58 -13.70 -6.14
N ASN A 481 -1.37 -13.42 -5.64
CA ASN A 481 -0.48 -14.41 -5.03
C ASN A 481 0.15 -13.87 -3.72
N SER A 482 -0.69 -13.34 -2.82
CA SER A 482 -0.29 -12.56 -1.63
C SER A 482 0.10 -13.39 -0.40
N THR A 483 0.44 -14.67 -0.56
CA THR A 483 0.71 -15.61 0.54
C THR A 483 2.15 -16.09 0.54
N GLY A 484 2.64 -16.59 1.68
CA GLY A 484 3.94 -17.25 1.79
C GLY A 484 5.00 -16.43 2.54
N LEU A 485 4.59 -15.46 3.36
CA LEU A 485 5.50 -14.70 4.22
C LEU A 485 5.67 -15.33 5.61
N ASN A 486 4.64 -16.01 6.12
CA ASN A 486 4.69 -16.73 7.40
C ASN A 486 5.17 -15.85 8.59
N LEU A 487 4.66 -14.62 8.68
CA LEU A 487 5.01 -13.64 9.71
C LEU A 487 4.63 -14.15 11.11
N LYS A 488 5.52 -13.93 12.09
CA LYS A 488 5.26 -14.21 13.51
C LYS A 488 4.70 -12.99 14.25
N TYR A 489 3.74 -12.31 13.63
CA TYR A 489 3.15 -11.07 14.14
C TYR A 489 1.76 -11.34 14.72
N ARG A 490 1.37 -10.61 15.78
CA ARG A 490 0.03 -10.73 16.40
C ARG A 490 -1.12 -10.47 15.40
N GLN A 491 -0.90 -9.57 14.43
CA GLN A 491 -1.90 -9.11 13.47
C GLN A 491 -2.07 -10.06 12.27
N GLY A 492 -1.35 -11.19 12.24
CA GLY A 492 -1.48 -12.23 11.23
C GLY A 492 -0.17 -12.55 10.49
N SER A 493 -0.17 -13.70 9.81
CA SER A 493 1.01 -14.30 9.17
C SER A 493 1.32 -13.76 7.77
N GLU A 494 0.45 -12.94 7.19
CA GLU A 494 0.57 -12.45 5.82
C GLU A 494 0.39 -10.93 5.74
N LEU A 495 0.63 -10.37 4.56
CA LEU A 495 0.18 -9.02 4.23
C LEU A 495 -1.36 -9.00 4.21
N PRO A 496 -2.00 -8.03 4.87
CA PRO A 496 -3.44 -7.82 4.70
C PRO A 496 -3.78 -7.62 3.24
N THR A 497 -4.92 -8.17 2.84
CA THR A 497 -5.40 -8.09 1.45
C THR A 497 -6.63 -7.21 1.36
N ASN A 498 -6.86 -6.65 0.18
CA ASN A 498 -8.14 -6.02 -0.13
C ASN A 498 -9.21 -7.11 -0.35
N GLN A 499 -10.47 -6.69 -0.57
CA GLN A 499 -11.60 -7.60 -0.85
C GLN A 499 -11.37 -8.56 -2.05
N TYR A 500 -10.38 -8.29 -2.90
CA TYR A 500 -10.04 -9.09 -4.06
C TYR A 500 -8.84 -10.02 -3.85
N GLY A 501 -8.22 -10.00 -2.66
CA GLY A 501 -7.07 -10.84 -2.31
C GLY A 501 -5.70 -10.28 -2.69
N PHE A 502 -5.63 -9.08 -3.28
CA PHE A 502 -4.35 -8.41 -3.56
C PHE A 502 -3.81 -7.74 -2.30
N ALA A 503 -2.48 -7.60 -2.20
CA ALA A 503 -1.84 -6.92 -1.09
C ALA A 503 -2.41 -5.49 -0.92
N ASN A 504 -2.93 -5.20 0.27
CA ASN A 504 -3.55 -3.93 0.58
C ASN A 504 -2.50 -2.90 0.98
N SER A 505 -2.65 -1.67 0.49
CA SER A 505 -1.88 -0.53 0.99
C SER A 505 -2.40 -0.09 2.36
N ASN A 506 -1.57 0.56 3.17
CA ASN A 506 -1.94 1.24 4.41
C ASN A 506 -2.81 2.48 4.17
N PHE A 507 -2.64 3.14 3.03
CA PHE A 507 -3.39 4.33 2.65
C PHE A 507 -3.51 4.39 1.13
N ILE A 508 -4.70 4.75 0.64
CA ILE A 508 -5.02 4.71 -0.79
C ILE A 508 -4.08 5.57 -1.65
N CYS A 509 -3.61 6.72 -1.15
CA CYS A 509 -2.65 7.56 -1.88
C CYS A 509 -1.18 7.17 -1.68
N PHE A 510 -0.86 6.18 -0.83
CA PHE A 510 0.49 5.66 -0.65
C PHE A 510 0.51 4.15 -0.94
N PRO A 511 0.46 3.76 -2.21
CA PRO A 511 0.18 2.38 -2.63
C PRO A 511 1.25 1.37 -2.20
N TYR A 512 2.47 1.83 -1.92
CA TYR A 512 3.59 0.98 -1.51
C TYR A 512 3.59 0.64 -0.03
N GLU A 513 3.09 1.54 0.82
CA GLU A 513 3.09 1.31 2.27
C GLU A 513 2.13 0.17 2.58
N SER A 514 2.62 -0.92 3.17
CA SER A 514 1.75 -1.97 3.68
C SER A 514 1.40 -1.72 5.15
N GLN A 515 0.42 -2.46 5.64
CA GLN A 515 0.06 -2.48 7.07
C GLN A 515 1.11 -3.23 7.93
N ARG A 516 2.19 -3.74 7.34
CA ARG A 516 3.34 -4.33 8.01
C ARG A 516 4.54 -3.42 7.78
N THR A 517 4.93 -2.65 8.80
CA THR A 517 6.07 -1.72 8.71
C THR A 517 7.32 -2.46 8.22
N GLY A 518 8.04 -1.87 7.25
CA GLY A 518 9.26 -2.44 6.67
C GLY A 518 9.04 -3.52 5.61
N ILE A 519 7.79 -3.87 5.28
CA ILE A 519 7.44 -4.86 4.25
C ILE A 519 6.62 -4.17 3.15
N TYR A 520 7.07 -4.26 1.91
CA TYR A 520 6.53 -3.54 0.75
C TYR A 520 6.10 -4.52 -0.34
N ALA A 521 4.98 -4.26 -1.02
CA ALA A 521 4.48 -5.08 -2.11
C ALA A 521 4.87 -4.48 -3.48
N ALA A 522 5.23 -5.33 -4.45
CA ALA A 522 5.68 -4.91 -5.78
C ALA A 522 5.13 -5.79 -6.92
N GLY A 523 4.65 -5.16 -7.98
CA GLY A 523 4.11 -5.78 -9.17
C GLY A 523 2.74 -6.42 -8.95
N CYS A 524 2.47 -7.52 -9.67
CA CYS A 524 1.12 -8.08 -9.77
C CYS A 524 0.53 -8.66 -8.47
N VAL A 525 1.30 -8.71 -7.38
CA VAL A 525 0.78 -9.07 -6.05
C VAL A 525 -0.12 -7.96 -5.48
N ARG A 526 0.06 -6.71 -5.93
CA ARG A 526 -0.68 -5.52 -5.49
C ARG A 526 -1.92 -5.24 -6.33
N GLN A 527 -1.81 -5.43 -7.64
CA GLN A 527 -2.92 -5.29 -8.60
C GLN A 527 -2.50 -5.84 -9.97
N PRO A 528 -3.45 -6.15 -10.88
CA PRO A 528 -3.12 -6.54 -12.25
C PRO A 528 -2.35 -5.43 -12.98
N MET A 529 -1.21 -5.78 -13.58
CA MET A 529 -0.30 -4.85 -14.26
C MET A 529 0.34 -5.49 -15.49
N ASP A 530 0.77 -4.66 -16.43
CA ASP A 530 1.71 -5.07 -17.47
C ASP A 530 3.17 -5.06 -16.97
N VAL A 531 4.09 -5.45 -17.85
CA VAL A 531 5.51 -5.60 -17.52
C VAL A 531 6.18 -4.25 -17.23
N ALA A 532 5.86 -3.21 -18.01
CA ALA A 532 6.47 -1.89 -17.84
C ALA A 532 6.02 -1.26 -16.51
N THR A 533 4.72 -1.31 -16.24
CA THR A 533 4.15 -0.83 -14.98
C THR A 533 4.69 -1.60 -13.79
N ALA A 534 4.91 -2.92 -13.91
CA ALA A 534 5.49 -3.73 -12.84
C ALA A 534 6.97 -3.38 -12.54
N VAL A 535 7.73 -2.92 -13.53
CA VAL A 535 9.11 -2.44 -13.35
C VAL A 535 9.12 -1.10 -12.61
N GLU A 536 8.25 -0.16 -13.01
CA GLU A 536 8.10 1.13 -12.34
C GLU A 536 7.63 0.95 -10.88
N ASP A 537 6.63 0.10 -10.66
CA ASP A 537 6.09 -0.22 -9.33
C ASP A 537 7.14 -0.85 -8.41
N ALA A 538 7.96 -1.78 -8.94
CA ALA A 538 9.06 -2.37 -8.19
C ALA A 538 10.11 -1.33 -7.76
N SER A 539 10.43 -0.39 -8.64
CA SER A 539 11.37 0.70 -8.36
C SER A 539 10.85 1.58 -7.22
N GLY A 540 9.56 1.94 -7.24
CA GLY A 540 8.91 2.70 -6.16
C GLY A 540 8.91 1.95 -4.83
N ALA A 541 8.64 0.64 -4.83
CA ALA A 541 8.69 -0.19 -3.62
C ALA A 541 10.10 -0.24 -3.01
N VAL A 542 11.15 -0.32 -3.82
CA VAL A 542 12.54 -0.28 -3.35
C VAL A 542 12.90 1.06 -2.71
N MET A 543 12.51 2.19 -3.31
CA MET A 543 12.76 3.50 -2.72
C MET A 543 12.15 3.62 -1.32
N LYS A 544 10.96 3.02 -1.13
CA LYS A 544 10.29 2.98 0.17
C LYS A 544 10.97 2.04 1.16
N ALA A 545 11.46 0.88 0.71
CA ALA A 545 12.28 -0.02 1.52
C ALA A 545 13.57 0.67 2.01
N ILE A 546 14.25 1.39 1.11
CA ILE A 546 15.45 2.19 1.42
C ILE A 546 15.11 3.29 2.42
N GLN A 547 14.07 4.09 2.16
CA GLN A 547 13.63 5.14 3.08
C GLN A 547 13.32 4.57 4.48
N CYS A 548 12.72 3.38 4.56
CA CYS A 548 12.46 2.71 5.84
C CYS A 548 13.75 2.41 6.60
N ILE A 549 14.73 1.80 5.95
CA ILE A 549 16.02 1.45 6.58
C ILE A 549 16.71 2.72 7.08
N GLU A 550 16.77 3.77 6.26
CA GLU A 550 17.40 5.04 6.62
C GLU A 550 16.70 5.73 7.80
N LEU A 551 15.37 5.81 7.80
CA LEU A 551 14.62 6.43 8.89
C LEU A 551 14.77 5.63 10.19
N VAL A 552 14.64 4.30 10.14
CA VAL A 552 14.74 3.46 11.33
C VAL A 552 16.14 3.47 11.91
N SER A 553 17.19 3.59 11.08
CA SER A 553 18.57 3.76 11.55
C SER A 553 18.77 4.99 12.42
N LYS A 554 17.91 6.01 12.27
CA LYS A 554 17.92 7.28 13.01
C LYS A 554 16.84 7.34 14.10
N GLY A 555 16.19 6.22 14.41
CA GLY A 555 15.07 6.16 15.36
C GLY A 555 13.78 6.85 14.88
N MET A 556 13.71 7.25 13.61
CA MET A 556 12.60 7.99 13.03
C MET A 556 11.46 7.05 12.62
N ALA A 557 10.24 7.54 12.73
CA ALA A 557 9.07 6.89 12.17
C ALA A 557 9.12 6.87 10.64
N THR A 558 8.54 5.82 10.06
CA THR A 558 8.11 5.80 8.66
C THR A 558 6.72 6.41 8.50
N PHE A 559 6.21 6.51 7.27
CA PHE A 559 4.87 7.05 6.95
C PHE A 559 3.77 6.53 7.90
N PRO A 560 2.72 7.27 8.29
CA PRO A 560 2.36 8.64 7.91
C PRO A 560 3.24 9.75 8.48
N ARG A 561 3.80 9.56 9.67
CA ARG A 561 4.58 10.59 10.38
C ARG A 561 6.08 10.50 10.10
N SER A 562 6.45 10.40 8.82
CA SER A 562 7.85 10.20 8.40
C SER A 562 8.81 11.20 9.06
N GLY A 563 9.88 10.73 9.68
CA GLY A 563 10.86 11.58 10.37
C GLY A 563 10.54 11.89 11.83
N ASP A 564 9.36 11.49 12.35
CA ASP A 564 8.99 11.75 13.74
C ASP A 564 9.82 10.88 14.71
N LEU A 565 10.53 11.54 15.62
CA LEU A 565 11.41 10.94 16.62
C LEU A 565 10.67 10.51 17.90
N SER A 566 9.42 10.94 18.09
CA SER A 566 8.69 10.66 19.32
C SER A 566 8.38 9.17 19.49
N LEU A 567 8.41 8.68 20.72
CA LEU A 567 8.07 7.31 21.09
C LEU A 567 7.17 7.30 22.32
N PRO A 568 6.30 6.29 22.46
CA PRO A 568 5.48 6.14 23.66
C PRO A 568 6.35 5.73 24.86
N ILE A 569 6.19 6.46 25.96
CA ILE A 569 6.83 6.27 27.26
C ILE A 569 5.78 5.71 28.22
N PHE A 570 6.10 4.60 28.88
CA PHE A 570 5.17 3.84 29.72
C PHE A 570 5.51 3.97 31.20
N PHE A 571 4.55 4.38 32.01
CA PHE A 571 4.64 4.29 33.47
C PHE A 571 4.10 2.95 33.98
N LEU A 572 4.90 1.89 33.78
CA LEU A 572 4.46 0.49 33.96
C LEU A 572 4.02 0.13 35.39
N GLN A 573 4.41 0.90 36.42
CA GLN A 573 3.97 0.69 37.81
C GLN A 573 2.45 0.79 37.99
N ARG A 574 1.76 1.48 37.08
CA ARG A 574 0.29 1.63 37.07
C ARG A 574 -0.38 0.77 35.99
N CYS A 575 0.36 -0.12 35.31
CA CYS A 575 -0.22 -0.98 34.29
C CYS A 575 -1.12 -2.05 34.93
N THR A 576 -2.36 -2.15 34.47
CA THR A 576 -3.33 -3.18 34.89
C THR A 576 -3.36 -4.38 33.95
N GLN A 577 -2.44 -4.47 32.98
CA GLN A 577 -2.34 -5.57 32.01
C GLN A 577 -3.66 -5.83 31.24
N CYS A 578 -4.44 -4.77 30.99
CA CYS A 578 -5.74 -4.86 30.32
C CYS A 578 -5.67 -5.12 28.80
N LYS A 579 -4.46 -5.14 28.21
CA LYS A 579 -4.16 -5.44 26.79
C LYS A 579 -4.79 -4.54 25.72
N ARG A 580 -5.60 -3.55 26.08
CA ARG A 580 -6.19 -2.60 25.11
C ARG A 580 -5.15 -1.96 24.20
N CYS A 581 -4.01 -1.53 24.74
CA CYS A 581 -2.96 -0.88 23.95
C CYS A 581 -2.26 -1.82 22.93
N THR A 582 -2.15 -3.12 23.23
CA THR A 582 -1.52 -4.12 22.35
C THR A 582 -2.52 -4.61 21.29
N GLU A 583 -3.80 -4.73 21.65
CA GLU A 583 -4.88 -5.11 20.74
C GLU A 583 -5.26 -4.01 19.75
N GLU A 584 -5.35 -2.76 20.22
CA GLU A 584 -5.72 -1.62 19.39
C GLU A 584 -4.56 -1.10 18.52
N CYS A 585 -3.31 -1.55 18.74
CA CYS A 585 -2.18 -1.16 17.92
C CYS A 585 -2.31 -1.75 16.50
N PRO A 586 -2.45 -0.91 15.45
CA PRO A 586 -2.71 -1.42 14.11
C PRO A 586 -1.43 -1.93 13.40
N PHE A 587 -0.25 -1.66 13.96
CA PHE A 587 1.06 -1.93 13.34
C PHE A 587 1.89 -3.01 14.04
N SER A 588 1.33 -3.76 15.00
CA SER A 588 2.10 -4.75 15.78
C SER A 588 3.29 -4.14 16.52
N ALA A 589 3.23 -2.85 16.86
CA ALA A 589 4.32 -2.15 17.54
C ALA A 589 4.35 -2.42 19.04
N LEU A 590 3.27 -2.98 19.60
CA LEU A 590 3.20 -3.41 20.99
C LEU A 590 2.91 -4.90 21.02
N GLU A 591 3.81 -5.64 21.67
CA GLU A 591 3.67 -7.06 22.02
C GLU A 591 3.50 -7.19 23.54
N GLU A 592 3.34 -8.41 24.04
CA GLU A 592 3.13 -8.68 25.47
C GLU A 592 4.24 -9.59 26.00
N ASP A 593 4.71 -9.31 27.21
CA ASP A 593 5.49 -10.29 27.98
C ASP A 593 4.58 -11.43 28.49
N GLU A 594 5.17 -12.42 29.17
CA GLU A 594 4.43 -13.57 29.74
C GLU A 594 3.32 -13.15 30.73
N ARG A 595 3.42 -11.96 31.33
CA ARG A 595 2.45 -11.40 32.29
C ARG A 595 1.39 -10.53 31.61
N GLY A 596 1.48 -10.29 30.30
CA GLY A 596 0.60 -9.38 29.57
C GLY A 596 1.01 -7.90 29.64
N THR A 597 2.22 -7.60 30.11
CA THR A 597 2.77 -6.24 30.13
C THR A 597 3.20 -5.84 28.72
N PRO A 598 2.87 -4.62 28.24
CA PRO A 598 3.21 -4.20 26.89
C PRO A 598 4.73 -4.01 26.69
N ILE A 599 5.27 -4.60 25.63
CA ILE A 599 6.64 -4.41 25.14
C ILE A 599 6.57 -3.60 23.83
N LEU A 600 7.26 -2.46 23.81
CA LEU A 600 7.34 -1.61 22.63
C LEU A 600 8.41 -2.11 21.65
N ASN A 601 8.03 -2.20 20.39
CA ASN A 601 8.90 -2.25 19.24
C ASN A 601 9.02 -0.86 18.59
N PRO A 602 10.13 -0.12 18.82
CA PRO A 602 10.28 1.23 18.30
C PRO A 602 10.35 1.29 16.77
N ALA A 603 10.83 0.25 16.09
CA ALA A 603 10.97 0.25 14.64
C ALA A 603 9.63 0.04 13.92
N ARG A 604 8.67 -0.65 14.55
CA ARG A 604 7.31 -0.87 14.00
C ARG A 604 6.34 0.28 14.26
N CYS A 605 6.53 1.05 15.34
CA CYS A 605 5.60 2.11 15.74
C CYS A 605 5.48 3.21 14.66
N ARG A 606 4.27 3.67 14.34
CA ARG A 606 4.05 4.79 13.39
C ARG A 606 3.66 6.10 14.09
N ARG A 607 3.87 6.19 15.42
CA ARG A 607 3.72 7.41 16.23
C ARG A 607 2.30 7.98 16.29
N CYS A 608 1.29 7.16 15.99
CA CYS A 608 -0.11 7.56 15.90
C CYS A 608 -0.76 7.94 17.24
N GLY A 609 -0.25 7.43 18.37
CA GLY A 609 -0.85 7.64 19.69
C GLY A 609 -2.10 6.81 19.98
N THR A 610 -2.46 5.81 19.18
CA THR A 610 -3.64 4.95 19.47
C THR A 610 -3.55 4.27 20.84
N CYS A 611 -2.38 3.74 21.19
CA CYS A 611 -2.15 3.14 22.51
C CYS A 611 -2.38 4.14 23.66
N PHE A 612 -1.97 5.39 23.46
CA PHE A 612 -2.19 6.50 24.38
C PHE A 612 -3.67 6.81 24.59
N GLY A 613 -4.46 6.82 23.51
CA GLY A 613 -5.91 6.96 23.60
C GLY A 613 -6.58 5.75 24.28
N ALA A 614 -6.09 4.54 24.01
CA ALA A 614 -6.67 3.29 24.49
C ALA A 614 -6.47 3.03 25.99
N CYS A 615 -5.42 3.61 26.59
CA CYS A 615 -5.03 3.33 27.96
C CYS A 615 -5.97 3.99 28.99
N PRO A 616 -6.75 3.23 29.77
CA PRO A 616 -7.64 3.79 30.79
C PRO A 616 -6.85 4.37 31.98
N GLU A 617 -5.70 3.77 32.30
CA GLU A 617 -4.83 4.19 33.40
C GLU A 617 -3.97 5.42 33.07
N ARG A 618 -3.99 5.86 31.81
CA ARG A 618 -3.26 7.05 31.33
C ARG A 618 -1.75 6.96 31.59
N ILE A 619 -1.18 5.75 31.46
CA ILE A 619 0.24 5.50 31.74
C ILE A 619 1.16 5.73 30.55
N ILE A 620 0.60 5.99 29.37
CA ILE A 620 1.35 6.18 28.13
C ILE A 620 1.42 7.67 27.86
N SER A 621 2.60 8.16 27.49
CA SER A 621 2.84 9.56 27.10
C SER A 621 3.90 9.62 26.01
N PHE A 622 4.12 10.77 25.40
CA PHE A 622 5.25 11.07 24.53
C PHE A 622 5.89 12.36 25.03
N LYS A 623 7.20 12.53 24.79
CA LYS A 623 7.94 13.77 25.12
C LYS A 623 7.22 15.04 24.64
N ASN A 624 6.59 14.99 23.46
CA ASN A 624 5.87 16.09 22.83
C ASN A 624 4.35 15.86 22.68
N TYR A 625 3.76 14.89 23.41
CA TYR A 625 2.32 14.63 23.38
C TYR A 625 1.89 13.84 24.62
N SER A 626 1.22 14.49 25.57
CA SER A 626 0.82 13.89 26.84
C SER A 626 -0.62 14.24 27.23
N ILE A 627 -1.20 13.49 28.18
CA ILE A 627 -2.54 13.77 28.71
C ILE A 627 -2.55 15.17 29.33
N ASP A 628 -1.59 15.45 30.21
CA ASP A 628 -1.45 16.73 30.89
C ASP A 628 -1.30 17.92 29.92
N MET A 629 -0.56 17.74 28.81
CA MET A 629 -0.43 18.77 27.77
C MET A 629 -1.79 19.16 27.19
N ILE A 630 -2.56 18.18 26.70
CA ILE A 630 -3.86 18.45 26.08
C ILE A 630 -4.86 18.97 27.11
N SER A 631 -4.93 18.37 28.30
CA SER A 631 -5.77 18.87 29.40
C SER A 631 -5.44 20.31 29.79
N SER A 632 -4.15 20.69 29.76
CA SER A 632 -3.73 22.07 30.05
C SER A 632 -4.10 23.03 28.94
N MET A 633 -4.03 22.60 27.67
CA MET A 633 -4.53 23.40 26.54
C MET A 633 -6.03 23.65 26.66
N ILE A 634 -6.82 22.62 27.02
CA ILE A 634 -8.26 22.75 27.26
C ILE A 634 -8.54 23.78 28.37
N LYS A 635 -7.82 23.69 29.49
CA LYS A 635 -7.95 24.63 30.61
C LYS A 635 -7.56 26.07 30.25
N ALA A 636 -6.69 26.23 29.26
CA ALA A 636 -6.26 27.54 28.76
C ALA A 636 -7.29 28.18 27.83
N ILE A 637 -8.29 27.46 27.34
CA ILE A 637 -9.36 28.07 26.54
C ILE A 637 -10.20 28.98 27.44
N ASP A 638 -10.44 30.21 26.98
CA ASP A 638 -11.36 31.11 27.63
C ASP A 638 -12.81 30.63 27.40
N VAL A 639 -13.54 30.41 28.48
CA VAL A 639 -14.94 29.98 28.46
C VAL A 639 -15.77 31.14 28.99
N PRO A 640 -16.53 31.84 28.13
CA PRO A 640 -17.26 33.03 28.54
C PRO A 640 -18.39 32.67 29.50
N GLU A 641 -18.59 33.44 30.56
CA GLU A 641 -19.73 33.28 31.48
C GLU A 641 -20.99 34.00 30.98
N GLU A 642 -20.84 34.84 29.95
CA GLU A 642 -21.93 35.62 29.35
C GLU A 642 -23.00 34.75 28.70
N GLU A 643 -24.26 35.05 29.00
CA GLU A 643 -25.42 34.36 28.44
C GLU A 643 -25.47 34.55 26.91
N GLY A 644 -25.68 33.45 26.17
CA GLY A 644 -25.74 33.45 24.70
C GLY A 644 -24.40 33.27 23.98
N LYS A 645 -23.25 33.27 24.68
CA LYS A 645 -21.95 32.92 24.10
C LYS A 645 -21.64 31.45 24.31
N PHE A 646 -21.30 30.73 23.24
CA PHE A 646 -20.98 29.31 23.27
C PHE A 646 -19.50 29.06 22.99
N ARG A 647 -18.95 27.97 23.55
CA ARG A 647 -17.59 27.53 23.33
C ARG A 647 -17.58 26.06 22.97
N ILE A 648 -17.14 25.75 21.76
CA ILE A 648 -17.08 24.39 21.22
C ILE A 648 -15.62 24.00 21.07
N LEU A 649 -15.28 22.76 21.40
CA LEU A 649 -13.95 22.22 21.25
C LEU A 649 -13.91 21.15 20.15
N GLY A 650 -13.04 21.32 19.17
CA GLY A 650 -12.78 20.35 18.11
C GLY A 650 -11.50 19.56 18.34
N PHE A 651 -11.55 18.23 18.38
CA PHE A 651 -10.34 17.39 18.24
C PHE A 651 -10.23 16.87 16.81
N PHE A 652 -9.30 17.46 16.05
CA PHE A 652 -9.22 17.23 14.61
C PHE A 652 -7.98 16.39 14.28
N CYS A 653 -8.19 15.27 13.57
CA CYS A 653 -7.08 14.48 13.05
C CYS A 653 -6.22 15.33 12.11
N GLU A 654 -4.91 15.37 12.35
CA GLU A 654 -3.94 16.15 11.56
C GLU A 654 -3.81 15.73 10.09
N ASN A 655 -4.31 14.53 9.75
CA ASN A 655 -4.09 13.91 8.44
C ASN A 655 -5.14 14.29 7.39
N ASP A 656 -6.44 14.33 7.76
CA ASP A 656 -7.55 14.65 6.84
C ASP A 656 -8.44 15.78 7.36
N ALA A 657 -8.89 15.74 8.62
CA ALA A 657 -9.82 16.73 9.17
C ALA A 657 -9.22 18.13 9.32
N TYR A 658 -8.03 18.25 9.92
CA TYR A 658 -7.35 19.54 10.04
C TYR A 658 -6.95 20.13 8.66
N PRO A 659 -6.47 19.32 7.70
CA PRO A 659 -6.23 19.79 6.33
C PRO A 659 -7.49 20.19 5.57
N ALA A 660 -8.62 19.51 5.77
CA ALA A 660 -9.89 19.91 5.19
C ALA A 660 -10.29 21.32 5.68
N LEU A 661 -10.04 21.63 6.96
CA LEU A 661 -10.25 22.97 7.51
C LEU A 661 -9.33 24.02 6.85
N ASP A 662 -8.03 23.71 6.69
CA ASP A 662 -7.10 24.60 5.98
C ASP A 662 -7.52 24.83 4.52
N MET A 663 -8.06 23.80 3.85
CA MET A 663 -8.58 23.90 2.49
C MET A 663 -9.88 24.71 2.40
N ALA A 664 -10.77 24.59 3.39
CA ALA A 664 -12.00 25.38 3.47
C ALA A 664 -11.65 26.88 3.52
N ALA A 665 -10.72 27.26 4.41
CA ALA A 665 -10.24 28.63 4.53
C ALA A 665 -9.64 29.16 3.21
N ARG A 666 -8.82 28.35 2.53
CA ARG A 666 -8.21 28.71 1.24
C ARG A 666 -9.23 28.94 0.11
N ASN A 667 -10.38 28.28 0.18
CA ASN A 667 -11.47 28.44 -0.76
C ASN A 667 -12.47 29.53 -0.32
N GLY A 668 -12.17 30.28 0.74
CA GLY A 668 -12.98 31.41 1.21
C GLY A 668 -14.20 31.01 2.04
N TYR A 669 -14.30 29.75 2.48
CA TYR A 669 -15.35 29.34 3.41
C TYR A 669 -15.12 29.93 4.79
N LYS A 670 -16.21 30.34 5.44
CA LYS A 670 -16.22 30.84 6.81
C LYS A 670 -16.64 29.74 7.77
N ILE A 671 -16.14 29.77 9.00
CA ILE A 671 -16.53 28.83 10.07
C ILE A 671 -17.02 29.61 11.28
N ASP A 672 -17.75 28.96 12.18
CA ASP A 672 -18.29 29.61 13.37
C ASP A 672 -17.18 29.92 14.40
N THR A 673 -17.14 31.17 14.88
CA THR A 673 -16.10 31.67 15.81
C THR A 673 -16.15 31.02 17.19
N SER A 674 -17.17 30.21 17.52
CA SER A 674 -17.26 29.46 18.79
C SER A 674 -16.38 28.19 18.82
N LEU A 675 -15.92 27.69 17.67
CA LEU A 675 -15.08 26.50 17.59
C LEU A 675 -13.61 26.79 17.89
N ARG A 676 -13.03 26.07 18.85
CA ARG A 676 -11.58 26.01 19.11
C ARG A 676 -11.04 24.66 18.68
N VAL A 677 -10.04 24.61 17.81
CA VAL A 677 -9.51 23.34 17.29
C VAL A 677 -8.19 22.96 17.96
N ILE A 678 -8.14 21.78 18.58
CA ILE A 678 -6.91 21.12 19.01
C ILE A 678 -6.59 20.00 17.99
N PRO A 679 -5.53 20.14 17.18
CA PRO A 679 -5.11 19.06 16.30
C PRO A 679 -4.56 17.89 17.12
N VAL A 680 -4.99 16.67 16.78
CA VAL A 680 -4.52 15.42 17.37
C VAL A 680 -3.83 14.57 16.30
N ARG A 681 -2.81 13.81 16.72
CA ARG A 681 -2.05 12.94 15.81
C ARG A 681 -2.95 12.00 15.02
N CYS A 682 -3.94 11.46 15.70
CA CYS A 682 -4.97 10.60 15.15
C CYS A 682 -6.20 10.73 16.03
N LEU A 683 -7.40 10.56 15.48
CA LEU A 683 -8.58 10.46 16.36
C LEU A 683 -8.48 9.26 17.32
N GLY A 684 -7.77 8.21 16.90
CA GLY A 684 -7.39 7.08 17.75
C GLY A 684 -6.60 7.47 19.00
N SER A 685 -5.92 8.62 19.02
CA SER A 685 -5.19 9.10 20.20
C SER A 685 -6.03 9.92 21.17
N VAL A 686 -7.29 10.23 20.85
CA VAL A 686 -8.19 10.92 21.78
C VAL A 686 -8.48 9.99 22.96
N ASN A 687 -8.11 10.43 24.16
CA ASN A 687 -8.44 9.74 25.40
C ASN A 687 -9.75 10.31 25.95
N VAL A 688 -10.58 9.45 26.55
CA VAL A 688 -11.89 9.84 27.10
C VAL A 688 -11.78 10.91 28.19
N VAL A 689 -10.63 11.00 28.88
CA VAL A 689 -10.39 12.06 29.88
C VAL A 689 -10.46 13.47 29.28
N PHE A 690 -10.10 13.64 28.01
CA PHE A 690 -10.17 14.96 27.36
C PHE A 690 -11.60 15.43 27.19
N ILE A 691 -12.54 14.50 27.00
CA ILE A 691 -13.96 14.78 26.92
C ILE A 691 -14.47 15.25 28.28
N ALA A 692 -14.11 14.53 29.34
CA ALA A 692 -14.46 14.89 30.72
C ALA A 692 -13.85 16.25 31.11
N ASP A 693 -12.55 16.46 30.89
CA ASP A 693 -11.85 17.71 31.23
C ASP A 693 -12.46 18.93 30.52
N ALA A 694 -12.85 18.79 29.25
CA ALA A 694 -13.49 19.86 28.49
C ALA A 694 -14.88 20.17 29.03
N LEU A 695 -15.73 19.16 29.22
CA LEU A 695 -17.09 19.37 29.70
C LEU A 695 -17.12 19.90 31.14
N SER A 696 -16.26 19.40 32.03
CA SER A 696 -16.14 19.92 33.39
C SER A 696 -15.62 21.35 33.46
N ARG A 697 -15.03 21.89 32.39
CA ARG A 697 -14.61 23.29 32.29
C ARG A 697 -15.70 24.22 31.75
N GLY A 698 -16.88 23.69 31.41
CA GLY A 698 -17.97 24.47 30.83
C GLY A 698 -17.92 24.60 29.30
N ILE A 699 -17.12 23.79 28.60
CA ILE A 699 -17.19 23.71 27.13
C ILE A 699 -18.57 23.18 26.72
N ASP A 700 -19.26 23.87 25.82
CA ASP A 700 -20.67 23.62 25.50
C ASP A 700 -20.88 22.40 24.60
N GLY A 701 -19.90 22.08 23.75
CA GLY A 701 -19.92 20.92 22.87
C GLY A 701 -18.55 20.51 22.37
N ILE A 702 -18.41 19.25 21.95
CA ILE A 702 -17.16 18.65 21.48
C ILE A 702 -17.37 17.98 20.12
N LEU A 703 -16.59 18.40 19.13
CA LEU A 703 -16.59 17.84 17.79
C LEU A 703 -15.32 17.00 17.56
N LEU A 704 -15.49 15.72 17.28
CA LEU A 704 -14.43 14.77 16.98
C LEU A 704 -14.37 14.55 15.47
N ALA A 705 -13.35 15.08 14.80
CA ALA A 705 -13.25 14.99 13.34
C ALA A 705 -12.09 14.08 12.92
N GLY A 706 -12.41 12.94 12.28
CA GLY A 706 -11.45 11.91 11.90
C GLY A 706 -11.50 11.55 10.42
N CYS A 707 -10.51 10.78 9.97
CA CYS A 707 -10.49 10.20 8.62
C CYS A 707 -11.65 9.22 8.42
N LYS A 708 -12.16 9.08 7.19
CA LYS A 708 -13.12 8.04 6.81
C LYS A 708 -12.61 6.63 7.14
N TYR A 709 -13.46 5.79 7.73
CA TYR A 709 -13.15 4.38 8.02
C TYR A 709 -14.16 3.42 7.37
N GLY A 710 -13.99 2.11 7.51
CA GLY A 710 -14.85 1.09 6.89
C GLY A 710 -14.24 0.46 5.64
N GLU A 711 -15.07 0.06 4.68
CA GLU A 711 -14.61 -0.64 3.45
C GLU A 711 -13.82 0.29 2.52
N ASP A 712 -14.29 1.53 2.36
CA ASP A 712 -13.61 2.60 1.60
C ASP A 712 -12.79 3.52 2.52
N TYR A 713 -12.01 2.93 3.43
CA TYR A 713 -11.27 3.70 4.43
C TYR A 713 -10.21 4.63 3.80
N GLN A 714 -10.09 5.81 4.39
CA GLN A 714 -9.02 6.78 4.18
C GLN A 714 -8.21 6.99 5.48
N CYS A 715 -8.41 6.15 6.49
CA CYS A 715 -7.66 6.28 7.74
C CYS A 715 -6.17 6.01 7.51
N HIS A 716 -5.34 7.04 7.69
CA HIS A 716 -3.88 6.98 7.57
C HIS A 716 -3.21 5.99 8.54
N PHE A 717 -3.90 5.68 9.65
CA PHE A 717 -3.48 4.70 10.65
C PHE A 717 -4.42 3.49 10.72
N ILE A 718 -5.03 3.13 9.58
CA ILE A 718 -5.87 1.94 9.34
C ILE A 718 -7.22 2.01 10.07
N ARG A 719 -7.21 2.09 11.41
CA ARG A 719 -8.43 1.97 12.25
C ARG A 719 -8.58 3.07 13.29
N GLY A 720 -7.77 4.13 13.22
CA GLY A 720 -7.74 5.18 14.24
C GLY A 720 -9.11 5.82 14.53
N SER A 721 -9.82 6.25 13.48
CA SER A 721 -11.17 6.83 13.62
C SER A 721 -12.21 5.80 14.07
N GLU A 722 -12.15 4.58 13.54
CA GLU A 722 -13.04 3.47 13.92
C GLU A 722 -12.91 3.15 15.42
N LEU A 723 -11.68 3.08 15.93
CA LEU A 723 -11.39 2.83 17.35
C LEU A 723 -11.83 3.99 18.25
N ALA A 724 -11.75 5.22 17.76
CA ALA A 724 -12.30 6.37 18.47
C ALA A 724 -13.83 6.26 18.55
N ASN A 725 -14.50 5.96 17.45
CA ASN A 725 -15.96 5.82 17.41
C ASN A 725 -16.47 4.78 18.42
N ARG A 726 -15.89 3.57 18.42
CA ARG A 726 -16.22 2.51 19.38
C ARG A 726 -16.02 2.94 20.84
N ARG A 727 -15.00 3.76 21.13
CA ARG A 727 -14.77 4.29 22.49
C ARG A 727 -15.79 5.37 22.85
N MET A 728 -16.21 6.19 21.89
CA MET A 728 -17.20 7.24 22.12
C MET A 728 -18.61 6.70 22.36
N GLU A 729 -18.97 5.53 21.81
CA GLU A 729 -20.21 4.83 22.18
C GLU A 729 -20.32 4.62 23.69
N ASN A 730 -19.21 4.27 24.37
CA ASN A 730 -19.17 4.10 25.83
C ASN A 730 -19.18 5.44 26.60
N VAL A 731 -18.79 6.55 25.95
CA VAL A 731 -18.81 7.87 26.59
C VAL A 731 -20.24 8.38 26.74
N GLN A 732 -21.15 7.99 25.84
CA GLN A 732 -22.55 8.40 25.91
C GLN A 732 -23.22 8.00 27.24
N GLU A 733 -22.94 6.80 27.74
CA GLU A 733 -23.42 6.36 29.07
C GLU A 733 -22.82 7.19 30.21
N THR A 734 -21.58 7.66 30.05
CA THR A 734 -20.89 8.48 31.06
C THR A 734 -21.48 9.89 31.12
N LEU A 735 -21.82 10.48 29.97
CA LEU A 735 -22.47 11.80 29.89
C LEU A 735 -23.81 11.80 30.60
N GLN A 736 -24.63 10.77 30.37
CA GLN A 736 -25.93 10.62 31.05
C GLN A 736 -25.78 10.57 32.57
N ARG A 737 -24.73 9.89 33.09
CA ARG A 737 -24.44 9.86 34.54
C ARG A 737 -24.02 11.22 35.10
N LEU A 738 -23.41 12.07 34.27
CA LEU A 738 -23.03 13.45 34.61
C LEU A 738 -24.18 14.46 34.39
N MET A 739 -25.39 13.97 34.07
CA MET A 739 -26.56 14.80 33.70
C MET A 739 -26.29 15.73 32.52
N LEU A 740 -25.51 15.27 31.55
CA LEU A 740 -25.22 15.97 30.30
C LEU A 740 -25.85 15.24 29.12
N GLU A 741 -26.28 16.01 28.12
CA GLU A 741 -26.85 15.50 26.88
C GLU A 741 -25.79 14.76 26.04
N PRO A 742 -26.04 13.50 25.65
CA PRO A 742 -25.22 12.73 24.71
C PRO A 742 -24.78 13.50 23.46
N GLU A 743 -25.69 14.32 22.94
CA GLU A 743 -25.55 15.13 21.73
C GLU A 743 -24.47 16.21 21.84
N ARG A 744 -23.96 16.50 23.05
CA ARG A 744 -22.82 17.41 23.25
C ARG A 744 -21.51 16.87 22.70
N VAL A 745 -21.42 15.58 22.37
CA VAL A 745 -20.23 14.98 21.75
C VAL A 745 -20.60 14.35 20.41
N LYS A 746 -20.10 14.91 19.32
CA LYS A 746 -20.37 14.44 17.95
C LYS A 746 -19.08 13.99 17.28
N LEU A 747 -19.09 12.81 16.67
CA LEU A 747 -18.02 12.32 15.81
C LEU A 747 -18.42 12.44 14.36
N VAL A 748 -17.50 12.94 13.53
CA VAL A 748 -17.68 13.10 12.08
C VAL A 748 -16.49 12.52 11.33
N GLU A 749 -16.79 11.97 10.16
CA GLU A 749 -15.80 11.43 9.23
C GLU A 749 -15.59 12.42 8.09
N LEU A 750 -14.34 12.72 7.78
CA LEU A 750 -13.95 13.64 6.73
C LEU A 750 -12.79 13.06 5.92
N ALA A 751 -12.88 13.18 4.60
CA ALA A 751 -11.71 13.18 3.74
C ALA A 751 -11.17 14.61 3.59
N ILE A 752 -9.88 14.74 3.25
CA ILE A 752 -9.30 16.06 2.90
C ILE A 752 -10.09 16.79 1.79
N SER A 753 -10.74 16.04 0.89
CA SER A 753 -11.57 16.58 -0.19
C SER A 753 -12.95 17.08 0.25
N ASP A 754 -13.39 16.80 1.47
CA ASP A 754 -14.69 17.26 2.01
C ASP A 754 -14.61 18.67 2.63
N TYR A 755 -13.68 19.50 2.13
CA TYR A 755 -13.44 20.86 2.64
C TYR A 755 -14.64 21.80 2.42
N ASP A 756 -15.50 21.50 1.46
CA ASP A 756 -16.73 22.23 1.16
C ASP A 756 -17.87 21.89 2.14
N LYS A 757 -17.82 20.71 2.76
CA LYS A 757 -18.83 20.20 3.70
C LYS A 757 -18.53 20.55 5.15
N ILE A 758 -17.25 20.68 5.50
CA ILE A 758 -16.85 20.95 6.89
C ILE A 758 -17.50 22.20 7.51
N PRO A 759 -17.72 23.32 6.80
CA PRO A 759 -18.37 24.50 7.38
C PRO A 759 -19.81 24.19 7.80
N GLN A 760 -20.58 23.53 6.93
CA GLN A 760 -21.96 23.15 7.21
C GLN A 760 -22.03 22.17 8.40
N ILE A 761 -21.13 21.19 8.47
CA ILE A 761 -21.06 20.24 9.59
C ILE A 761 -20.83 20.96 10.92
N ILE A 762 -19.96 21.97 10.92
CA ILE A 762 -19.68 22.80 12.11
C ILE A 762 -20.91 23.63 12.46
N GLU A 763 -21.52 24.31 11.48
CA GLU A 763 -22.72 25.14 11.67
C GLU A 763 -23.88 24.35 12.27
N GLU A 764 -24.22 23.19 11.67
CA GLU A 764 -25.26 22.30 12.16
C GLU A 764 -24.99 21.83 13.59
N PHE A 765 -23.73 21.53 13.92
CA PHE A 765 -23.35 21.14 15.28
C PHE A 765 -23.47 22.31 16.26
N VAL A 766 -23.04 23.52 15.87
CA VAL A 766 -23.18 24.73 16.68
C VAL A 766 -24.65 25.02 16.97
N GLU A 767 -25.52 24.93 15.96
CA GLU A 767 -26.97 25.12 16.11
C GLU A 767 -27.58 24.07 17.03
N GLN A 768 -27.17 22.81 16.92
CA GLN A 768 -27.58 21.75 17.82
C GLN A 768 -27.20 22.06 19.27
N ILE A 769 -25.96 22.52 19.52
CA ILE A 769 -25.52 22.91 20.87
C ILE A 769 -26.31 24.12 21.40
N LYS A 770 -26.61 25.11 20.54
CA LYS A 770 -27.45 26.26 20.89
C LYS A 770 -28.86 25.84 21.31
N GLN A 771 -29.43 24.82 20.66
CA GLN A 771 -30.75 24.26 21.02
C GLN A 771 -30.74 23.51 22.35
N ILE A 772 -29.65 22.80 22.66
CA ILE A 772 -29.47 22.12 23.95
C ILE A 772 -29.29 23.14 25.08
N GLY A 773 -28.59 24.25 24.80
CA GLY A 773 -28.30 25.30 25.77
C GLY A 773 -26.91 25.18 26.40
N PRO A 774 -26.52 26.16 27.23
CA PRO A 774 -25.17 26.24 27.79
C PRO A 774 -24.86 25.02 28.66
N ASN A 775 -23.57 24.69 28.78
CA ASN A 775 -23.13 23.62 29.67
C ASN A 775 -23.45 23.99 31.14
N PRO A 776 -24.10 23.10 31.92
CA PRO A 776 -24.40 23.33 33.33
C PRO A 776 -23.19 23.62 34.23
N TYR A 777 -22.00 23.18 33.84
CA TYR A 777 -20.74 23.41 34.57
C TYR A 777 -20.08 24.76 34.23
N LYS A 778 -20.69 25.57 33.39
CA LYS A 778 -20.18 26.89 33.01
C LYS A 778 -20.28 27.86 34.18
N GLY A 779 -19.16 28.49 34.53
CA GLY A 779 -19.05 29.39 35.70
C GLY A 779 -18.75 28.68 37.04
N PHE A 780 -18.47 27.37 37.04
CA PHE A 780 -18.13 26.57 38.23
C PHE A 780 -16.65 26.14 38.29
#